data_AF-A0A242K391-F1
#
_entry.id   AF-A0A242K391-F1
#
_cell.length_a   1.000
_cell.length_b   1.000
_cell.length_c   1.000
_cell.angle_alpha   90.00
_cell.angle_beta   90.00
_cell.angle_gamma   90.00
#
_symmetry.space_group_name_H-M   'P 1'
#
loop_
_entity.id
_entity.type
_entity.pdbx_description
1 polymer ?
#
loop_
_entity_poly.entity_id
_entity_poly.type
_entity_poly.pdbx_seq_one_letter_code
_entity_poly.pdbx_strand_id
1 'polypeptide(L)'
;MNKGMNRGKLGVMSVALALTVFSFSTEYSAQAAELSIYNLNQSLRDDVTSTVHLNYRTAETASSRDSQPETTIYYYLTDEDFNVEANQSVSAAATKSSKISYHKADIDGLKQGTTYNYRIVDEVSGAISKEYSFTTKAAVNSFSFIATSDANYRTTSSYQNYYGNTLHTAVEKYPEAAFIMHTGQANSSLSSEAYWNGYFQQGESIYENYPLVATTLSSGSSNKAFLLNHNLVASGNDLANNSFVYGDALFLQLNTKLTSTANITSHISWLNQEIAAKGQGKWKIVSIGNSFYGNSSNTSTIKKKLEDAFDKLGIHLVIQGNEAAYQRSYPVKNGLVLSDYPSDQTIAAQDGTVYVSPGASGIEQKNGNSSKREWINKSSDFSSSTEKKSSEKKMYTNIQVTAEKIEVAAYTVDGQQIDKFEINHAATPAREAKELTTYALNNAFGKDAKTTRSISWQTETATAFSQPFVEVVPVGTEFTAENWQVFSGTSEKNKQIFTKKATNKVQLEGLSPGTTYQYRVGNIVKNAKTGSETTYYSPIYSFTTDTEEAEPFTFLHLADSQSDLSGYGPYFGNTLSQALNRFPETPLVIHTGDMVESPNESHFTSFFNAMGTKMSDTAFLPVLGNHEYKTSESFYQSVFNVDSINGFPLNYSYVYGNVLFFNINSNYDSTANLDKQIAWMRAEVAEKGDGKFIVASFHKSPYGGKWTSSSSSVLGSKNIKAKLVPVMEELGVNLVLSGHDHNYIRSYPIKNGQPVTDMSDPSTISTSENGTIYMVSRNSGQKTYKLEDAKAWTAVRWAPAGDITGKDNLPENTVFSAVSVEDQTLKVTVYTAAYKVIDSYTITK
;
A
#
# COMPACT_ATOMS: atom_id res chain seq x y z
N MET A 1 42.36 -40.85 44.03
CA MET A 1 41.27 -39.85 43.86
C MET A 1 41.33 -39.32 42.44
N ASN A 2 40.21 -39.47 41.71
CA ASN A 2 39.75 -38.82 40.46
C ASN A 2 40.65 -38.74 39.23
N LYS A 3 40.19 -38.93 37.99
CA LYS A 3 39.04 -39.62 37.35
C LYS A 3 39.42 -39.57 35.86
N GLY A 4 39.59 -40.72 35.22
CA GLY A 4 39.92 -40.82 33.80
C GLY A 4 38.76 -41.31 32.95
N MET A 5 38.80 -40.96 31.66
CA MET A 5 38.36 -41.70 30.45
C MET A 5 37.73 -40.75 29.43
N ASN A 6 38.35 -40.62 28.24
CA ASN A 6 37.85 -41.32 27.06
C ASN A 6 38.80 -41.19 25.85
N ARG A 7 39.17 -42.34 25.28
CA ARG A 7 39.68 -42.55 23.92
C ARG A 7 38.79 -43.62 23.28
N GLY A 8 38.42 -43.44 22.02
CA GLY A 8 37.85 -44.48 21.15
C GLY A 8 37.50 -43.86 19.79
N LYS A 9 38.33 -44.02 18.75
CA LYS A 9 38.45 -45.13 17.80
C LYS A 9 37.23 -45.28 16.88
N LEU A 10 37.48 -44.99 15.60
CA LEU A 10 36.72 -45.44 14.43
C LEU A 10 36.41 -46.94 14.55
N GLY A 11 35.12 -47.27 14.43
CA GLY A 11 34.62 -48.63 14.26
C GLY A 11 33.73 -48.66 13.04
N VAL A 12 34.19 -49.41 12.02
CA VAL A 12 33.40 -49.85 10.87
C VAL A 12 32.26 -50.72 11.40
N MET A 13 31.01 -50.33 11.15
CA MET A 13 29.85 -51.16 11.49
C MET A 13 29.51 -52.02 10.28
N SER A 14 29.91 -53.29 10.35
CA SER A 14 29.35 -54.37 9.54
C SER A 14 27.87 -54.54 9.93
N VAL A 15 26.96 -54.33 8.99
CA VAL A 15 25.56 -54.74 9.14
C VAL A 15 25.49 -56.23 8.79
N ALA A 16 25.16 -57.04 9.80
CA ALA A 16 24.95 -58.46 9.64
C ALA A 16 23.69 -58.70 8.80
N LEU A 17 23.88 -59.29 7.62
CA LEU A 17 22.81 -59.83 6.79
C LEU A 17 22.33 -61.12 7.47
N ALA A 18 21.23 -61.06 8.21
CA ALA A 18 20.55 -62.26 8.70
C ALA A 18 19.76 -62.86 7.53
N LEU A 19 20.42 -63.75 6.78
CA LEU A 19 19.80 -64.55 5.73
C LEU A 19 18.99 -65.68 6.41
N THR A 20 17.73 -65.41 6.76
CA THR A 20 16.80 -66.47 7.15
C THR A 20 16.19 -67.05 5.88
N VAL A 21 16.81 -68.12 5.36
CA VAL A 21 16.24 -68.90 4.26
C VAL A 21 15.06 -69.70 4.80
N PHE A 22 13.83 -69.20 4.57
CA PHE A 22 12.65 -70.05 4.58
C PHE A 22 12.45 -70.58 3.17
N SER A 23 12.84 -71.83 2.95
CA SER A 23 12.43 -72.58 1.77
C SER A 23 10.96 -73.00 1.94
N PHE A 24 10.05 -72.28 1.30
CA PHE A 24 8.72 -72.79 0.99
C PHE A 24 8.58 -72.89 -0.52
N SER A 25 8.78 -74.10 -1.04
CA SER A 25 8.34 -74.47 -2.37
C SER A 25 6.83 -74.68 -2.35
N THR A 26 6.08 -73.76 -2.92
CA THR A 26 4.75 -74.07 -3.48
C THR A 26 4.53 -73.19 -4.69
N GLU A 27 4.44 -73.83 -5.86
CA GLU A 27 3.90 -73.26 -7.09
C GLU A 27 2.58 -72.54 -6.77
N TYR A 28 2.53 -71.22 -6.99
CA TYR A 28 1.29 -70.45 -7.02
C TYR A 28 0.48 -70.86 -8.27
N SER A 29 -0.12 -72.05 -8.22
CA SER A 29 -1.02 -72.52 -9.29
C SER A 29 -2.44 -71.99 -9.07
N ALA A 30 -2.96 -71.40 -10.15
CA ALA A 30 -4.35 -71.09 -10.48
C ALA A 30 -5.41 -71.29 -9.36
N GLN A 31 -5.70 -70.18 -8.68
CA GLN A 31 -6.98 -69.75 -8.08
C GLN A 31 -6.78 -69.13 -6.68
N ALA A 32 -5.84 -68.19 -6.55
CA ALA A 32 -5.81 -67.31 -5.39
C ALA A 32 -7.12 -66.53 -5.30
N ALA A 33 -7.73 -66.46 -4.12
CA ALA A 33 -8.91 -65.63 -3.91
C ALA A 33 -8.55 -64.15 -4.22
N GLU A 34 -9.43 -63.43 -4.91
CA GLU A 34 -9.18 -62.01 -5.21
C GLU A 34 -9.24 -61.20 -3.92
N LEU A 35 -8.14 -60.50 -3.59
CA LEU A 35 -8.09 -59.61 -2.44
C LEU A 35 -8.84 -58.31 -2.76
N SER A 36 -10.00 -58.15 -2.13
CA SER A 36 -10.78 -56.91 -2.26
C SER A 36 -10.09 -55.77 -1.52
N ILE A 37 -9.71 -54.73 -2.27
CA ILE A 37 -9.11 -53.51 -1.76
C ILE A 37 -10.17 -52.40 -1.77
N TYR A 38 -10.28 -51.67 -0.67
CA TYR A 38 -11.22 -50.56 -0.55
C TYR A 38 -10.48 -49.26 -0.21
N ASN A 39 -11.04 -48.14 -0.67
CA ASN A 39 -10.56 -46.78 -0.37
C ASN A 39 -9.07 -46.58 -0.70
N LEU A 40 -8.59 -47.23 -1.76
CA LEU A 40 -7.23 -47.03 -2.25
C LEU A 40 -7.05 -45.56 -2.67
N ASN A 41 -6.04 -44.91 -2.11
CA ASN A 41 -5.66 -43.55 -2.45
C ASN A 41 -4.16 -43.32 -2.23
N GLN A 42 -3.65 -42.28 -2.87
CA GLN A 42 -2.24 -41.88 -2.77
C GLN A 42 -2.13 -40.52 -2.07
N SER A 43 -1.14 -40.35 -1.21
CA SER A 43 -0.79 -39.08 -0.58
C SER A 43 0.49 -38.50 -1.17
N LEU A 44 0.61 -37.17 -1.21
CA LEU A 44 1.87 -36.48 -1.50
C LEU A 44 2.55 -36.01 -0.22
N ARG A 45 3.84 -36.33 -0.07
CA ARG A 45 4.70 -35.94 1.05
C ARG A 45 6.13 -35.78 0.55
N ASP A 46 6.91 -34.95 1.25
CA ASP A 46 8.36 -34.82 1.06
C ASP A 46 8.79 -34.63 -0.40
N ASP A 47 9.36 -35.67 -1.04
CA ASP A 47 9.84 -35.70 -2.43
C ASP A 47 8.92 -36.50 -3.35
N VAL A 48 8.05 -35.79 -4.07
CA VAL A 48 7.08 -36.36 -5.00
C VAL A 48 7.69 -36.98 -6.27
N THR A 49 9.00 -36.84 -6.50
CA THR A 49 9.66 -37.33 -7.71
C THR A 49 10.15 -38.77 -7.58
N SER A 50 10.40 -39.24 -6.36
CA SER A 50 10.97 -40.57 -6.10
C SER A 50 10.24 -41.38 -5.03
N THR A 51 9.12 -40.87 -4.50
CA THR A 51 8.32 -41.59 -3.49
C THR A 51 6.85 -41.67 -3.87
N VAL A 52 6.18 -42.72 -3.38
CA VAL A 52 4.72 -42.87 -3.43
C VAL A 52 4.22 -43.38 -2.08
N HIS A 53 3.12 -42.78 -1.60
CA HIS A 53 2.54 -43.08 -0.30
C HIS A 53 1.12 -43.59 -0.47
N LEU A 54 0.91 -44.89 -0.27
CA LEU A 54 -0.37 -45.54 -0.48
C LEU A 54 -1.13 -45.70 0.83
N ASN A 55 -2.46 -45.60 0.74
CA ASN A 55 -3.39 -45.90 1.81
C ASN A 55 -4.56 -46.73 1.25
N TYR A 56 -4.90 -47.83 1.92
CA TYR A 56 -6.03 -48.67 1.52
C TYR A 56 -6.58 -49.47 2.70
N ARG A 57 -7.66 -50.22 2.46
CA ARG A 57 -8.33 -51.05 3.46
C ARG A 57 -8.61 -52.44 2.92
N THR A 58 -8.62 -53.41 3.84
CA THR A 58 -9.11 -54.77 3.60
C THR A 58 -10.18 -55.13 4.63
N ALA A 59 -11.11 -56.03 4.25
CA ALA A 59 -12.04 -56.61 5.21
C ALA A 59 -11.29 -57.55 6.18
N GLU A 60 -11.68 -57.56 7.46
CA GLU A 60 -11.11 -58.51 8.42
C GLU A 60 -11.70 -59.92 8.20
N THR A 61 -10.86 -60.93 7.97
CA THR A 61 -11.30 -62.33 7.82
C THR A 61 -11.39 -63.01 9.19
N ALA A 62 -12.32 -63.96 9.36
CA ALA A 62 -12.61 -64.58 10.66
C ALA A 62 -11.41 -65.32 11.31
N SER A 63 -10.35 -65.60 10.56
CA SER A 63 -9.11 -66.25 11.02
C SER A 63 -8.07 -65.29 11.63
N SER A 64 -8.22 -63.97 11.54
CA SER A 64 -7.17 -62.99 11.87
C SER A 64 -7.17 -62.46 13.31
N ARG A 65 -7.89 -63.12 14.23
CA ARG A 65 -8.04 -62.64 15.62
C ARG A 65 -6.75 -62.72 16.46
N ASP A 66 -5.78 -63.57 16.10
CA ASP A 66 -4.53 -63.75 16.87
C ASP A 66 -3.23 -63.85 16.05
N SER A 67 -3.24 -63.61 14.73
CA SER A 67 -2.02 -63.35 13.93
C SER A 67 -2.33 -62.38 12.76
N GLN A 68 -1.40 -61.46 12.47
CA GLN A 68 -1.60 -60.28 11.62
C GLN A 68 -1.78 -60.63 10.13
N PRO A 69 -2.72 -60.03 9.38
CA PRO A 69 -2.57 -59.93 7.93
C PRO A 69 -1.57 -58.80 7.64
N GLU A 70 -0.30 -59.15 7.46
CA GLU A 70 0.67 -58.25 6.81
C GLU A 70 0.33 -58.25 5.32
N THR A 71 0.03 -57.08 4.76
CA THR A 71 -0.07 -56.97 3.30
C THR A 71 1.23 -56.40 2.77
N THR A 72 1.70 -56.96 1.67
CA THR A 72 2.91 -56.50 0.99
C THR A 72 2.53 -55.96 -0.38
N ILE A 73 3.12 -54.83 -0.74
CA ILE A 73 2.99 -54.24 -2.06
C ILE A 73 4.18 -54.71 -2.88
N TYR A 74 3.90 -55.41 -3.98
CA TYR A 74 4.89 -55.81 -4.96
C TYR A 74 4.74 -54.91 -6.19
N TYR A 75 5.82 -54.25 -6.59
CA TYR A 75 5.82 -53.26 -7.67
C TYR A 75 6.93 -53.51 -8.68
N TYR A 76 6.65 -53.16 -9.93
CA TYR A 76 7.47 -53.52 -11.10
C TYR A 76 7.20 -52.54 -12.25
N LEU A 77 8.10 -52.52 -13.24
CA LEU A 77 7.93 -51.65 -14.40
C LEU A 77 6.81 -52.16 -15.31
N THR A 78 6.16 -51.27 -16.06
CA THR A 78 5.00 -51.63 -16.90
C THR A 78 5.29 -52.66 -17.98
N ASP A 79 6.56 -52.84 -18.36
CA ASP A 79 7.07 -53.83 -19.31
C ASP A 79 7.54 -55.13 -18.66
N GLU A 80 7.44 -55.26 -17.34
CA GLU A 80 7.75 -56.45 -16.57
C GLU A 80 6.48 -57.22 -16.15
N ASP A 81 6.61 -58.53 -15.94
CA ASP A 81 5.53 -59.37 -15.43
C ASP A 81 5.53 -59.43 -13.89
N PHE A 82 4.35 -59.64 -13.31
CA PHE A 82 4.20 -59.85 -11.87
C PHE A 82 4.83 -61.17 -11.41
N ASN A 83 5.76 -61.06 -10.45
CA ASN A 83 6.47 -62.17 -9.82
C ASN A 83 6.89 -61.79 -8.38
N VAL A 84 6.33 -62.48 -7.39
CA VAL A 84 6.59 -62.25 -5.96
C VAL A 84 8.03 -62.54 -5.52
N GLU A 85 8.80 -63.33 -6.28
CA GLU A 85 10.21 -63.61 -5.97
C GLU A 85 11.19 -62.61 -6.62
N ALA A 86 10.75 -61.90 -7.66
CA ALA A 86 11.62 -61.06 -8.50
C ALA A 86 11.27 -59.57 -8.48
N ASN A 87 10.03 -59.20 -8.20
CA ASN A 87 9.62 -57.79 -8.11
C ASN A 87 10.03 -57.18 -6.77
N GLN A 88 10.22 -55.86 -6.77
CA GLN A 88 10.53 -55.11 -5.55
C GLN A 88 9.28 -55.06 -4.66
N SER A 89 9.47 -55.03 -3.34
CA SER A 89 8.35 -55.06 -2.40
C SER A 89 8.52 -54.19 -1.17
N VAL A 90 7.39 -53.79 -0.57
CA VAL A 90 7.33 -53.11 0.73
C VAL A 90 6.16 -53.61 1.56
N SER A 91 6.40 -53.89 2.84
CA SER A 91 5.34 -54.25 3.79
C SER A 91 4.51 -53.02 4.17
N ALA A 92 3.19 -53.18 4.21
CA ALA A 92 2.27 -52.13 4.64
C ALA A 92 2.03 -52.23 6.15
N ALA A 93 2.12 -51.10 6.85
CA ALA A 93 1.77 -51.01 8.26
C ALA A 93 0.24 -51.02 8.43
N ALA A 94 -0.26 -51.93 9.27
CA ALA A 94 -1.69 -52.12 9.49
C ALA A 94 -2.16 -51.56 10.86
N THR A 95 -3.31 -50.88 10.87
CA THR A 95 -4.07 -50.55 12.10
C THR A 95 -5.44 -51.24 12.07
N LYS A 96 -5.77 -52.00 13.12
CA LYS A 96 -7.00 -52.82 13.18
C LYS A 96 -8.18 -52.10 13.86
N SER A 97 -9.36 -52.24 13.26
CA SER A 97 -10.71 -51.97 13.78
C SER A 97 -11.47 -53.31 13.85
N SER A 98 -12.58 -53.42 14.58
CA SER A 98 -13.29 -54.70 14.82
C SER A 98 -13.87 -55.40 13.57
N LYS A 99 -13.75 -54.78 12.38
CA LYS A 99 -14.20 -55.31 11.09
C LYS A 99 -13.31 -54.92 9.89
N ILE A 100 -12.31 -54.05 10.07
CA ILE A 100 -11.56 -53.42 8.97
C ILE A 100 -10.09 -53.29 9.37
N SER A 101 -9.19 -53.60 8.43
CA SER A 101 -7.76 -53.27 8.55
C SER A 101 -7.40 -52.08 7.66
N TYR A 102 -6.72 -51.09 8.23
CA TYR A 102 -6.23 -49.90 7.54
C TYR A 102 -4.74 -50.05 7.26
N HIS A 103 -4.33 -49.96 6.00
CA HIS A 103 -2.97 -50.21 5.56
C HIS A 103 -2.32 -48.95 5.01
N LYS A 104 -1.05 -48.74 5.33
CA LYS A 104 -0.22 -47.65 4.81
C LYS A 104 1.12 -48.20 4.33
N ALA A 105 1.54 -47.79 3.14
CA ALA A 105 2.82 -48.19 2.57
C ALA A 105 3.53 -46.98 1.97
N ASP A 106 4.84 -46.95 2.19
CA ASP A 106 5.74 -45.92 1.67
C ASP A 106 6.74 -46.59 0.74
N ILE A 107 6.70 -46.22 -0.53
CA ILE A 107 7.59 -46.75 -1.57
C ILE A 107 8.59 -45.65 -1.91
N ASP A 108 9.86 -45.88 -1.65
CA ASP A 108 10.95 -44.92 -1.86
C ASP A 108 11.92 -45.41 -2.95
N GLY A 109 12.81 -44.53 -3.41
CA GLY A 109 13.88 -44.88 -4.35
C GLY A 109 13.39 -45.15 -5.78
N LEU A 110 12.20 -44.66 -6.12
CA LEU A 110 11.61 -44.82 -7.45
C LEU A 110 12.30 -43.92 -8.47
N LYS A 111 12.37 -44.38 -9.72
CA LYS A 111 12.87 -43.57 -10.85
C LYS A 111 11.86 -42.46 -11.14
N GLN A 112 12.32 -41.25 -11.42
CA GLN A 112 11.46 -40.12 -11.77
C GLN A 112 10.75 -40.36 -13.12
N GLY A 113 9.54 -39.82 -13.28
CA GLY A 113 8.81 -39.87 -14.56
C GLY A 113 8.45 -41.29 -15.03
N THR A 114 8.39 -42.27 -14.13
CA THR A 114 8.30 -43.69 -14.45
C THR A 114 6.98 -44.26 -13.94
N THR A 115 6.30 -45.01 -14.81
CA THR A 115 5.09 -45.75 -14.44
C THR A 115 5.47 -47.12 -13.88
N TYR A 116 4.89 -47.45 -12.73
CA TYR A 116 5.01 -48.74 -12.08
C TYR A 116 3.64 -49.39 -11.98
N ASN A 117 3.59 -50.68 -12.25
CA ASN A 117 2.46 -51.52 -11.89
C ASN A 117 2.69 -52.10 -10.50
N TYR A 118 1.61 -52.36 -9.76
CA TYR A 118 1.70 -53.00 -8.46
C TYR A 118 0.48 -53.86 -8.13
N ARG A 119 0.71 -54.85 -7.27
CA ARG A 119 -0.33 -55.69 -6.68
C ARG A 119 -0.11 -55.79 -5.18
N ILE A 120 -1.21 -55.88 -4.45
CA ILE A 120 -1.23 -56.04 -2.99
C ILE A 120 -1.51 -57.51 -2.70
N VAL A 121 -0.63 -58.12 -1.90
CA VAL A 121 -0.73 -59.53 -1.50
C VAL A 121 -0.98 -59.58 0.00
N ASP A 122 -1.96 -60.37 0.42
CA ASP A 122 -2.13 -60.76 1.82
C ASP A 122 -1.22 -61.95 2.10
N GLU A 123 -0.18 -61.73 2.92
CA GLU A 123 0.87 -62.73 3.19
C GLU A 123 0.35 -63.95 3.97
N VAL A 124 -0.85 -63.86 4.57
CA VAL A 124 -1.45 -64.99 5.31
C VAL A 124 -2.32 -65.85 4.39
N SER A 125 -3.18 -65.21 3.59
CA SER A 125 -4.13 -65.93 2.74
C SER A 125 -3.60 -66.24 1.33
N GLY A 126 -2.53 -65.57 0.91
CA GLY A 126 -2.04 -65.59 -0.46
C GLY A 126 -2.99 -64.91 -1.45
N ALA A 127 -4.03 -64.20 -0.97
CA ALA A 127 -4.97 -63.48 -1.82
C ALA A 127 -4.28 -62.28 -2.47
N ILE A 128 -4.55 -62.08 -3.77
CA ILE A 128 -3.88 -61.05 -4.59
C ILE A 128 -4.93 -60.08 -5.11
N SER A 129 -4.65 -58.78 -5.04
CA SER A 129 -5.54 -57.76 -5.58
C SER A 129 -5.57 -57.77 -7.12
N LYS A 130 -6.53 -57.05 -7.72
CA LYS A 130 -6.37 -56.56 -9.09
C LYS A 130 -5.07 -55.75 -9.22
N GLU A 131 -4.63 -55.58 -10.46
CA GLU A 131 -3.46 -54.76 -10.77
C GLU A 131 -3.80 -53.27 -10.71
N TYR A 132 -2.88 -52.49 -10.16
CA TYR A 132 -2.94 -51.04 -10.09
C TYR A 132 -1.67 -50.45 -10.70
N SER A 133 -1.67 -49.15 -10.97
CA SER A 133 -0.48 -48.46 -11.41
C SER A 133 -0.36 -47.07 -10.77
N PHE A 134 0.86 -46.56 -10.71
CA PHE A 134 1.14 -45.17 -10.38
C PHE A 134 2.29 -44.66 -11.26
N THR A 135 2.39 -43.35 -11.42
CA THR A 135 3.49 -42.73 -12.17
C THR A 135 4.18 -41.70 -11.29
N THR A 136 5.46 -41.94 -10.99
CA THR A 136 6.31 -40.92 -10.35
C THR A 136 6.49 -39.74 -11.29
N LYS A 137 6.66 -38.54 -10.74
CA LYS A 137 6.71 -37.33 -11.55
C LYS A 137 8.13 -36.92 -11.87
N ALA A 138 8.35 -36.43 -13.09
CA ALA A 138 9.57 -35.73 -13.44
C ALA A 138 9.58 -34.34 -12.77
N ALA A 139 10.75 -33.72 -12.65
CA ALA A 139 10.84 -32.31 -12.27
C ALA A 139 10.12 -31.44 -13.32
N VAL A 140 9.12 -30.67 -12.90
CA VAL A 140 8.32 -29.79 -13.78
C VAL A 140 8.38 -28.35 -13.29
N ASN A 141 8.45 -27.41 -14.24
CA ASN A 141 8.39 -25.96 -14.03
C ASN A 141 6.98 -25.38 -14.28
N SER A 142 6.04 -26.21 -14.75
CA SER A 142 4.62 -25.88 -14.84
C SER A 142 3.77 -27.12 -14.60
N PHE A 143 2.68 -26.94 -13.85
CA PHE A 143 1.70 -27.97 -13.58
C PHE A 143 0.36 -27.34 -13.21
N SER A 144 -0.72 -28.13 -13.24
CA SER A 144 -1.99 -27.73 -12.63
C SER A 144 -2.47 -28.75 -11.61
N PHE A 145 -3.38 -28.34 -10.74
CA PHE A 145 -4.09 -29.24 -9.83
C PHE A 145 -5.53 -28.80 -9.66
N ILE A 146 -6.41 -29.75 -9.33
CA ILE A 146 -7.83 -29.50 -9.12
C ILE A 146 -8.07 -29.32 -7.63
N ALA A 147 -8.61 -28.17 -7.23
CA ALA A 147 -9.09 -27.90 -5.89
C ALA A 147 -10.62 -28.12 -5.80
N THR A 148 -11.02 -28.91 -4.80
CA THR A 148 -12.41 -29.19 -4.44
C THR A 148 -12.65 -28.83 -2.98
N SER A 149 -13.90 -28.56 -2.61
CA SER A 149 -14.24 -28.29 -1.22
C SER A 149 -15.60 -28.85 -0.83
N ASP A 150 -15.76 -29.17 0.45
CA ASP A 150 -17.06 -29.38 1.09
C ASP A 150 -17.93 -30.44 0.38
N ALA A 151 -17.30 -31.58 0.07
CA ALA A 151 -17.97 -32.73 -0.54
C ALA A 151 -19.20 -33.18 0.28
N ASN A 152 -19.08 -33.09 1.61
CA ASN A 152 -20.18 -33.30 2.55
C ASN A 152 -21.02 -34.54 2.24
N TYR A 153 -20.38 -35.64 1.87
CA TYR A 153 -21.05 -36.88 1.51
C TYR A 153 -22.06 -37.34 2.59
N ARG A 154 -23.23 -37.82 2.15
CA ARG A 154 -24.33 -38.36 2.97
C ARG A 154 -24.77 -39.72 2.44
N THR A 155 -25.23 -40.59 3.33
CA THR A 155 -25.63 -41.97 3.00
C THR A 155 -27.02 -42.09 2.34
N THR A 156 -27.80 -41.00 2.28
CA THR A 156 -29.12 -40.96 1.65
C THR A 156 -29.02 -40.95 0.12
N SER A 157 -29.77 -41.83 -0.54
CA SER A 157 -29.70 -42.09 -1.98
C SER A 157 -29.93 -40.89 -2.91
N SER A 158 -30.73 -39.90 -2.51
CA SER A 158 -31.05 -38.71 -3.32
C SER A 158 -29.87 -37.75 -3.54
N TYR A 159 -28.75 -37.95 -2.85
CA TYR A 159 -27.58 -37.08 -2.92
C TYR A 159 -26.27 -37.82 -3.19
N GLN A 160 -26.34 -39.13 -3.42
CA GLN A 160 -25.22 -39.92 -3.91
C GLN A 160 -24.88 -39.42 -5.33
N ASN A 161 -23.59 -39.33 -5.67
CA ASN A 161 -23.03 -38.97 -6.98
C ASN A 161 -22.77 -37.49 -7.27
N TYR A 162 -23.13 -36.53 -6.39
CA TYR A 162 -22.82 -35.11 -6.62
C TYR A 162 -21.30 -34.84 -6.65
N TYR A 163 -20.59 -35.36 -5.64
CA TYR A 163 -19.14 -35.20 -5.55
C TYR A 163 -18.42 -36.03 -6.62
N GLY A 164 -18.86 -37.26 -6.85
CA GLY A 164 -18.31 -38.09 -7.92
C GLY A 164 -18.46 -37.44 -9.30
N ASN A 165 -19.63 -36.89 -9.62
CA ASN A 165 -19.86 -36.16 -10.87
C ASN A 165 -18.95 -34.93 -11.00
N THR A 166 -18.78 -34.18 -9.92
CA THR A 166 -17.88 -33.02 -9.89
C THR A 166 -16.43 -33.42 -10.15
N LEU A 167 -15.96 -34.50 -9.52
CA LEU A 167 -14.60 -35.02 -9.74
C LEU A 167 -14.42 -35.48 -11.19
N HIS A 168 -15.33 -36.30 -11.73
CA HIS A 168 -15.26 -36.78 -13.11
C HIS A 168 -15.24 -35.63 -14.12
N THR A 169 -16.12 -34.65 -13.94
CA THR A 169 -16.15 -33.45 -14.80
C THR A 169 -14.84 -32.66 -14.72
N ALA A 170 -14.28 -32.53 -13.52
CA ALA A 170 -13.04 -31.79 -13.33
C ALA A 170 -11.84 -32.48 -13.99
N VAL A 171 -11.69 -33.80 -13.83
CA VAL A 171 -10.58 -34.56 -14.46
C VAL A 171 -10.78 -34.74 -15.96
N GLU A 172 -12.02 -34.78 -16.46
CA GLU A 172 -12.28 -34.77 -17.90
C GLU A 172 -11.84 -33.44 -18.53
N LYS A 173 -12.08 -32.31 -17.83
CA LYS A 173 -11.64 -30.99 -18.29
C LYS A 173 -10.14 -30.76 -18.12
N TYR A 174 -9.54 -31.34 -17.07
CA TYR A 174 -8.13 -31.19 -16.73
C TYR A 174 -7.46 -32.55 -16.49
N PRO A 175 -7.29 -33.38 -17.55
CA PRO A 175 -6.74 -34.73 -17.42
C PRO A 175 -5.26 -34.74 -17.02
N GLU A 176 -4.55 -33.63 -17.24
CA GLU A 176 -3.13 -33.48 -16.87
C GLU A 176 -2.95 -32.94 -15.43
N ALA A 177 -4.03 -32.84 -14.65
CA ALA A 177 -3.93 -32.37 -13.26
C ALA A 177 -2.98 -33.27 -12.46
N ALA A 178 -2.04 -32.66 -11.75
CA ALA A 178 -1.03 -33.36 -10.99
C ALA A 178 -1.61 -34.14 -9.80
N PHE A 179 -2.66 -33.59 -9.16
CA PHE A 179 -3.33 -34.15 -7.99
C PHE A 179 -4.68 -33.47 -7.77
N ILE A 180 -5.50 -34.05 -6.89
CA ILE A 180 -6.73 -33.46 -6.36
C ILE A 180 -6.45 -32.93 -4.96
N MET A 181 -6.67 -31.64 -4.73
CA MET A 181 -6.69 -31.04 -3.40
C MET A 181 -8.12 -30.95 -2.89
N HIS A 182 -8.36 -31.44 -1.67
CA HIS A 182 -9.65 -31.33 -1.00
C HIS A 182 -9.54 -30.50 0.29
N THR A 183 -10.35 -29.46 0.41
CA THR A 183 -10.48 -28.65 1.63
C THR A 183 -11.88 -28.74 2.23
N GLY A 184 -12.01 -28.40 3.52
CA GLY A 184 -13.31 -28.40 4.18
C GLY A 184 -13.79 -29.80 4.54
N GLN A 185 -15.11 -29.99 4.57
CA GLN A 185 -15.69 -31.22 5.11
C GLN A 185 -15.89 -32.30 4.04
N ALA A 186 -15.13 -33.41 4.14
CA ALA A 186 -15.22 -34.54 3.23
C ALA A 186 -16.59 -35.26 3.30
N ASN A 187 -17.09 -35.52 4.51
CA ASN A 187 -18.37 -36.20 4.73
C ASN A 187 -19.10 -35.70 5.97
N SER A 188 -20.41 -35.94 6.07
CA SER A 188 -21.24 -35.41 7.16
C SER A 188 -21.04 -36.08 8.53
N SER A 189 -20.23 -37.16 8.64
CA SER A 189 -19.94 -37.82 9.91
C SER A 189 -18.53 -38.43 9.91
N LEU A 190 -17.53 -37.60 10.25
CA LEU A 190 -16.11 -37.94 10.14
C LEU A 190 -15.65 -39.09 11.06
N SER A 191 -16.47 -39.49 12.04
CA SER A 191 -16.22 -40.66 12.90
C SER A 191 -16.89 -41.95 12.39
N SER A 192 -17.66 -41.89 11.30
CA SER A 192 -18.44 -43.03 10.79
C SER A 192 -17.79 -43.70 9.59
N GLU A 193 -17.56 -45.00 9.67
CA GLU A 193 -16.99 -45.80 8.59
C GLU A 193 -17.85 -45.79 7.31
N ALA A 194 -19.19 -45.82 7.45
CA ALA A 194 -20.10 -45.80 6.30
C ALA A 194 -20.01 -44.51 5.48
N TYR A 195 -19.77 -43.38 6.14
CA TYR A 195 -19.59 -42.08 5.49
C TYR A 195 -18.24 -41.99 4.79
N TRP A 196 -17.18 -42.55 5.38
CA TRP A 196 -15.87 -42.65 4.73
C TRP A 196 -15.89 -43.55 3.51
N ASN A 197 -16.49 -44.74 3.61
CA ASN A 197 -16.62 -45.66 2.47
C ASN A 197 -17.36 -44.99 1.32
N GLY A 198 -18.48 -44.35 1.60
CA GLY A 198 -19.22 -43.64 0.57
C GLY A 198 -18.43 -42.47 -0.04
N TYR A 199 -17.69 -41.68 0.76
CA TYR A 199 -16.84 -40.62 0.20
C TYR A 199 -15.78 -41.15 -0.78
N PHE A 200 -15.08 -42.23 -0.42
CA PHE A 200 -14.05 -42.81 -1.30
C PHE A 200 -14.65 -43.51 -2.52
N GLN A 201 -15.79 -44.20 -2.38
CA GLN A 201 -16.51 -44.80 -3.52
C GLN A 201 -16.88 -43.76 -4.60
N GLN A 202 -17.12 -42.51 -4.21
CA GLN A 202 -17.47 -41.44 -5.16
C GLN A 202 -16.28 -41.02 -6.04
N GLY A 203 -15.05 -41.22 -5.56
CA GLY A 203 -13.83 -40.86 -6.26
C GLY A 203 -12.94 -42.05 -6.59
N GLU A 204 -13.43 -43.29 -6.47
CA GLU A 204 -12.59 -44.50 -6.46
C GLU A 204 -11.66 -44.60 -7.67
N SER A 205 -12.21 -44.57 -8.90
CA SER A 205 -11.42 -44.60 -10.15
C SER A 205 -10.48 -43.39 -10.32
N ILE A 206 -10.76 -42.29 -9.62
CA ILE A 206 -9.99 -41.05 -9.71
C ILE A 206 -8.83 -41.11 -8.71
N TYR A 207 -9.06 -41.50 -7.46
CA TYR A 207 -8.03 -41.58 -6.43
C TYR A 207 -7.03 -42.72 -6.63
N GLU A 208 -7.39 -43.71 -7.46
CA GLU A 208 -6.43 -44.69 -7.99
C GLU A 208 -5.32 -44.03 -8.83
N ASN A 209 -5.64 -42.95 -9.57
CA ASN A 209 -4.76 -42.36 -10.57
C ASN A 209 -4.24 -40.95 -10.22
N TYR A 210 -4.98 -40.21 -9.40
CA TYR A 210 -4.64 -38.86 -8.97
C TYR A 210 -4.41 -38.85 -7.46
N PRO A 211 -3.22 -38.43 -6.98
CA PRO A 211 -2.99 -38.27 -5.56
C PRO A 211 -4.00 -37.34 -4.90
N LEU A 212 -4.42 -37.68 -3.68
CA LEU A 212 -5.38 -36.92 -2.89
C LEU A 212 -4.65 -36.12 -1.81
N VAL A 213 -4.65 -34.81 -1.95
CA VAL A 213 -4.12 -33.84 -1.00
C VAL A 213 -5.27 -33.32 -0.13
N ALA A 214 -5.60 -34.05 0.93
CA ALA A 214 -6.73 -33.73 1.80
C ALA A 214 -6.33 -32.88 3.02
N THR A 215 -7.08 -31.82 3.30
CA THR A 215 -6.87 -30.95 4.47
C THR A 215 -7.97 -31.16 5.50
N THR A 216 -7.60 -31.55 6.72
CA THR A 216 -8.57 -31.87 7.79
C THR A 216 -9.21 -30.62 8.41
N LEU A 217 -10.44 -30.82 8.90
CA LEU A 217 -11.23 -29.85 9.67
C LEU A 217 -11.69 -30.44 11.01
N SER A 218 -10.91 -31.37 11.58
CA SER A 218 -11.35 -32.19 12.70
C SER A 218 -10.36 -32.24 13.86
N SER A 219 -10.84 -32.71 15.02
CA SER A 219 -10.02 -32.97 16.20
C SER A 219 -10.47 -34.26 16.89
N GLY A 220 -9.64 -34.78 17.80
CA GLY A 220 -9.95 -35.93 18.63
C GLY A 220 -10.23 -37.19 17.81
N SER A 221 -11.34 -37.89 18.10
CA SER A 221 -11.69 -39.15 17.42
C SER A 221 -11.94 -38.98 15.91
N SER A 222 -12.48 -37.83 15.49
CA SER A 222 -12.70 -37.55 14.07
C SER A 222 -11.39 -37.34 13.32
N ASN A 223 -10.40 -36.70 13.94
CA ASN A 223 -9.09 -36.52 13.33
C ASN A 223 -8.27 -37.82 13.29
N LYS A 224 -8.43 -38.69 14.29
CA LYS A 224 -7.90 -40.05 14.23
C LYS A 224 -8.48 -40.82 13.04
N ALA A 225 -9.79 -40.76 12.81
CA ALA A 225 -10.43 -41.38 11.66
C ALA A 225 -9.94 -40.76 10.34
N PHE A 226 -9.75 -39.44 10.27
CA PHE A 226 -9.12 -38.78 9.12
C PHE A 226 -7.71 -39.33 8.85
N LEU A 227 -6.85 -39.41 9.88
CA LEU A 227 -5.49 -39.91 9.76
C LEU A 227 -5.41 -41.41 9.43
N LEU A 228 -6.43 -42.21 9.77
CA LEU A 228 -6.51 -43.61 9.35
C LEU A 228 -6.81 -43.76 7.85
N ASN A 229 -7.41 -42.74 7.23
CA ASN A 229 -7.81 -42.75 5.83
C ASN A 229 -6.79 -42.13 4.87
N HIS A 230 -5.73 -41.54 5.40
CA HIS A 230 -4.72 -40.83 4.62
C HIS A 230 -3.33 -41.20 5.14
N ASN A 231 -2.40 -41.39 4.23
CA ASN A 231 -1.00 -41.61 4.59
C ASN A 231 -0.29 -40.26 4.75
N LEU A 232 -0.42 -39.62 5.92
CA LEU A 232 0.19 -38.33 6.26
C LEU A 232 1.17 -38.47 7.44
N VAL A 233 2.26 -37.70 7.44
CA VAL A 233 3.20 -37.63 8.58
C VAL A 233 2.60 -36.70 9.64
N ALA A 234 1.90 -37.27 10.62
CA ALA A 234 1.31 -36.48 11.70
C ALA A 234 2.36 -36.13 12.77
N SER A 235 2.63 -34.83 12.97
CA SER A 235 3.33 -34.36 14.17
C SER A 235 2.43 -34.53 15.40
N GLY A 236 2.95 -35.09 16.50
CA GLY A 236 2.22 -35.26 17.76
C GLY A 236 1.53 -33.97 18.21
N ASN A 237 0.32 -34.09 18.78
CA ASN A 237 -0.66 -33.03 19.15
C ASN A 237 -1.86 -32.83 18.20
N ASP A 238 -2.29 -33.85 17.45
CA ASP A 238 -3.50 -33.77 16.58
C ASP A 238 -3.35 -32.81 15.38
N LEU A 239 -2.18 -32.19 15.24
CA LEU A 239 -1.89 -31.08 14.32
C LEU A 239 -2.12 -31.45 12.86
N ALA A 240 -1.95 -32.72 12.48
CA ALA A 240 -2.24 -33.25 11.13
C ALA A 240 -1.77 -32.30 9.99
N ASN A 241 -0.70 -31.55 10.23
CA ASN A 241 -0.08 -30.69 9.23
C ASN A 241 0.73 -31.56 8.28
N ASN A 242 0.85 -31.14 7.03
CA ASN A 242 1.65 -31.83 6.02
C ASN A 242 2.23 -30.82 5.04
N SER A 243 3.39 -31.12 4.47
CA SER A 243 4.02 -30.31 3.43
C SER A 243 4.63 -31.19 2.34
N PHE A 244 4.69 -30.65 1.13
CA PHE A 244 5.40 -31.26 0.01
C PHE A 244 5.79 -30.17 -0.98
N VAL A 245 6.84 -30.42 -1.75
CA VAL A 245 7.24 -29.57 -2.87
C VAL A 245 6.74 -30.21 -4.15
N TYR A 246 6.12 -29.41 -5.01
CA TYR A 246 5.76 -29.82 -6.37
C TYR A 246 6.18 -28.71 -7.33
N GLY A 247 7.15 -28.99 -8.19
CA GLY A 247 7.78 -27.99 -9.07
C GLY A 247 8.27 -26.76 -8.30
N ASP A 248 7.83 -25.59 -8.73
CA ASP A 248 8.18 -24.30 -8.12
C ASP A 248 7.29 -23.89 -6.94
N ALA A 249 6.47 -24.81 -6.41
CA ALA A 249 5.61 -24.53 -5.26
C ALA A 249 5.91 -25.41 -4.04
N LEU A 250 5.80 -24.80 -2.86
CA LEU A 250 5.71 -25.44 -1.56
C LEU A 250 4.25 -25.41 -1.08
N PHE A 251 3.68 -26.59 -0.86
CA PHE A 251 2.34 -26.76 -0.32
C PHE A 251 2.38 -26.99 1.19
N LEU A 252 1.49 -26.33 1.93
CA LEU A 252 1.43 -26.35 3.40
C LEU A 252 0.00 -26.56 3.86
N GLN A 253 -0.30 -27.75 4.38
CA GLN A 253 -1.64 -28.12 4.85
C GLN A 253 -1.73 -27.92 6.37
N LEU A 254 -2.73 -27.17 6.84
CA LEU A 254 -2.89 -26.85 8.27
C LEU A 254 -4.25 -27.31 8.81
N ASN A 255 -4.23 -27.99 9.96
CA ASN A 255 -5.45 -28.30 10.71
C ASN A 255 -5.95 -27.08 11.52
N THR A 256 -6.58 -26.12 10.84
CA THR A 256 -7.13 -24.91 11.48
C THR A 256 -8.38 -25.16 12.33
N LYS A 257 -8.77 -26.42 12.57
CA LYS A 257 -9.74 -26.78 13.63
C LYS A 257 -9.14 -26.63 15.02
N LEU A 258 -7.81 -26.67 15.14
CA LEU A 258 -7.10 -26.60 16.40
C LEU A 258 -6.77 -25.15 16.80
N THR A 259 -7.68 -24.53 17.55
CA THR A 259 -7.66 -23.08 17.81
C THR A 259 -7.02 -22.67 19.14
N SER A 260 -6.44 -23.60 19.90
CA SER A 260 -5.79 -23.28 21.17
C SER A 260 -4.51 -22.47 20.94
N THR A 261 -4.11 -21.61 21.90
CA THR A 261 -2.86 -20.83 21.78
C THR A 261 -1.64 -21.72 21.56
N ALA A 262 -1.57 -22.87 22.21
CA ALA A 262 -0.49 -23.84 22.02
C ALA A 262 -0.46 -24.38 20.59
N ASN A 263 -1.62 -24.77 20.04
CA ASN A 263 -1.70 -25.27 18.67
C ASN A 263 -1.35 -24.19 17.65
N ILE A 264 -1.85 -22.96 17.82
CA ILE A 264 -1.50 -21.84 16.95
C ILE A 264 0.01 -21.59 16.96
N THR A 265 0.65 -21.64 18.14
CA THR A 265 2.10 -21.49 18.26
C THR A 265 2.84 -22.62 17.54
N SER A 266 2.37 -23.86 17.67
CA SER A 266 2.92 -25.01 16.96
C SER A 266 2.77 -24.89 15.44
N HIS A 267 1.61 -24.44 14.93
CA HIS A 267 1.42 -24.19 13.50
C HIS A 267 2.42 -23.15 12.98
N ILE A 268 2.58 -22.02 13.69
CA ILE A 268 3.52 -20.96 13.30
C ILE A 268 4.96 -21.48 13.34
N SER A 269 5.35 -22.21 14.39
CA SER A 269 6.70 -22.80 14.48
C SER A 269 6.99 -23.76 13.34
N TRP A 270 6.02 -24.62 13.02
CA TRP A 270 6.13 -25.58 11.92
C TRP A 270 6.22 -24.88 10.56
N LEU A 271 5.39 -23.86 10.31
CA LEU A 271 5.46 -23.06 9.08
C LEU A 271 6.83 -22.40 8.89
N ASN A 272 7.40 -21.81 9.94
CA ASN A 272 8.74 -21.23 9.89
C ASN A 272 9.80 -22.26 9.50
N GLN A 273 9.73 -23.47 10.08
CA GLN A 273 10.68 -24.55 9.80
C GLN A 273 10.57 -25.05 8.36
N GLU A 274 9.35 -25.35 7.90
CA GLU A 274 9.12 -25.88 6.54
C GLU A 274 9.48 -24.86 5.46
N ILE A 275 9.12 -23.59 5.65
CA ILE A 275 9.44 -22.54 4.66
C ILE A 275 10.93 -22.23 4.65
N ALA A 276 11.61 -22.25 5.80
CA ALA A 276 13.05 -22.12 5.85
C ALA A 276 13.77 -23.28 5.13
N ALA A 277 13.25 -24.50 5.27
CA ALA A 277 13.86 -25.69 4.67
C ALA A 277 13.57 -25.82 3.16
N LYS A 278 12.35 -25.47 2.72
CA LYS A 278 11.83 -25.85 1.39
C LYS A 278 11.27 -24.67 0.58
N GLY A 279 11.12 -23.47 1.15
CA GLY A 279 10.31 -22.38 0.58
C GLY A 279 11.07 -21.27 -0.13
N GLN A 280 12.41 -21.31 -0.17
CA GLN A 280 13.21 -20.28 -0.85
C GLN A 280 12.95 -20.30 -2.36
N GLY A 281 12.60 -19.14 -2.94
CA GLY A 281 12.34 -19.01 -4.37
C GLY A 281 11.09 -19.73 -4.89
N LYS A 282 10.22 -20.23 -3.99
CA LYS A 282 9.02 -21.00 -4.37
C LYS A 282 7.72 -20.25 -4.07
N TRP A 283 6.70 -20.56 -4.85
CA TRP A 283 5.32 -20.26 -4.52
C TRP A 283 4.89 -20.99 -3.25
N LYS A 284 4.57 -20.25 -2.20
CA LYS A 284 4.02 -20.80 -0.95
C LYS A 284 2.50 -20.80 -1.01
N ILE A 285 1.90 -21.99 -1.05
CA ILE A 285 0.46 -22.21 -1.14
C ILE A 285 0.00 -22.96 0.12
N VAL A 286 -0.93 -22.38 0.85
CA VAL A 286 -1.45 -22.95 2.09
C VAL A 286 -2.85 -23.50 1.87
N SER A 287 -3.18 -24.64 2.47
CA SER A 287 -4.56 -25.14 2.52
C SER A 287 -5.06 -25.23 3.96
N ILE A 288 -6.30 -24.78 4.19
CA ILE A 288 -6.94 -24.75 5.51
C ILE A 288 -8.37 -25.29 5.47
N GLY A 289 -8.78 -25.99 6.53
CA GLY A 289 -10.15 -26.52 6.61
C GLY A 289 -11.21 -25.46 6.93
N ASN A 290 -10.91 -24.50 7.82
CA ASN A 290 -11.81 -23.39 8.16
C ASN A 290 -11.50 -22.14 7.33
N SER A 291 -12.52 -21.56 6.70
CA SER A 291 -12.40 -20.29 5.99
C SER A 291 -12.13 -19.10 6.93
N PHE A 292 -11.09 -18.32 6.62
CA PHE A 292 -10.79 -17.04 7.28
C PHE A 292 -11.58 -15.89 6.66
N TYR A 293 -11.82 -16.00 5.36
CA TYR A 293 -12.56 -15.06 4.54
C TYR A 293 -13.71 -15.80 3.88
N GLY A 294 -14.73 -16.12 4.69
CA GLY A 294 -15.95 -16.85 4.31
C GLY A 294 -17.22 -16.21 4.89
N ASN A 295 -18.40 -16.66 4.47
CA ASN A 295 -19.69 -16.30 5.07
C ASN A 295 -19.74 -16.68 6.56
N SER A 296 -19.22 -17.85 6.91
CA SER A 296 -19.12 -18.33 8.31
C SER A 296 -17.71 -18.12 8.88
N SER A 297 -17.21 -16.88 8.89
CA SER A 297 -15.93 -16.56 9.51
C SER A 297 -16.02 -16.69 11.04
N ASN A 298 -15.60 -17.83 11.58
CA ASN A 298 -15.53 -18.06 13.01
C ASN A 298 -14.12 -18.51 13.36
N THR A 299 -13.30 -17.58 13.89
CA THR A 299 -12.15 -17.76 14.81
C THR A 299 -11.16 -16.58 14.72
N SER A 300 -11.51 -15.44 15.32
CA SER A 300 -10.73 -14.20 15.25
C SER A 300 -9.26 -14.33 15.71
N THR A 301 -8.98 -15.13 16.74
CA THR A 301 -7.63 -15.26 17.31
C THR A 301 -6.68 -16.06 16.43
N ILE A 302 -7.10 -17.22 15.91
CA ILE A 302 -6.25 -18.03 15.01
C ILE A 302 -6.07 -17.35 13.66
N LYS A 303 -7.15 -16.77 13.12
CA LYS A 303 -7.12 -15.99 11.88
C LYS A 303 -6.05 -14.91 11.98
N LYS A 304 -6.16 -14.02 12.96
CA LYS A 304 -5.22 -12.92 13.15
C LYS A 304 -3.77 -13.39 13.28
N LYS A 305 -3.53 -14.40 14.14
CA LYS A 305 -2.16 -14.89 14.39
C LYS A 305 -1.54 -15.59 13.18
N LEU A 306 -2.33 -16.34 12.42
CA LEU A 306 -1.84 -17.00 11.21
C LEU A 306 -1.72 -16.03 10.03
N GLU A 307 -2.58 -15.02 9.91
CA GLU A 307 -2.42 -13.92 8.95
C GLU A 307 -1.10 -13.18 9.19
N ASP A 308 -0.84 -12.75 10.43
CA ASP A 308 0.43 -12.11 10.80
C ASP A 308 1.65 -12.98 10.44
N ALA A 309 1.51 -14.31 10.52
CA ALA A 309 2.56 -15.25 10.14
C ALA A 309 2.65 -15.40 8.62
N PHE A 310 1.52 -15.49 7.92
CA PHE A 310 1.44 -15.64 6.47
C PHE A 310 2.07 -14.43 5.76
N ASP A 311 1.82 -13.22 6.26
CA ASP A 311 2.41 -11.99 5.76
C ASP A 311 3.95 -12.02 5.88
N LYS A 312 4.45 -12.37 7.08
CA LYS A 312 5.90 -12.45 7.34
C LYS A 312 6.60 -13.53 6.52
N LEU A 313 5.89 -14.62 6.26
CA LEU A 313 6.40 -15.77 5.54
C LEU A 313 6.22 -15.66 4.03
N GLY A 314 5.49 -14.62 3.55
CA GLY A 314 5.22 -14.37 2.15
C GLY A 314 4.36 -15.46 1.51
N ILE A 315 3.26 -15.84 2.15
CA ILE A 315 2.27 -16.77 1.57
C ILE A 315 1.52 -16.05 0.45
N HIS A 316 1.42 -16.70 -0.72
CA HIS A 316 0.82 -16.07 -1.90
C HIS A 316 -0.67 -16.43 -2.04
N LEU A 317 -1.01 -17.70 -1.82
CA LEU A 317 -2.36 -18.23 -2.00
C LEU A 317 -2.75 -19.11 -0.81
N VAL A 318 -3.97 -18.90 -0.29
CA VAL A 318 -4.62 -19.77 0.69
C VAL A 318 -5.86 -20.38 0.06
N ILE A 319 -5.93 -21.71 0.03
CA ILE A 319 -7.09 -22.49 -0.39
C ILE A 319 -7.85 -22.92 0.85
N GLN A 320 -9.10 -22.48 1.00
CA GLN A 320 -9.84 -22.62 2.26
C GLN A 320 -11.20 -23.32 2.06
N GLY A 321 -11.56 -24.19 2.99
CA GLY A 321 -12.83 -24.90 2.98
C GLY A 321 -13.88 -24.37 3.95
N ASN A 322 -14.91 -25.19 4.21
CA ASN A 322 -16.05 -24.88 5.07
C ASN A 322 -16.88 -23.67 4.60
N GLU A 323 -16.83 -23.41 3.30
CA GLU A 323 -17.49 -22.30 2.64
C GLU A 323 -18.06 -22.88 1.35
N ALA A 324 -19.24 -23.48 1.48
CA ALA A 324 -19.95 -24.18 0.42
C ALA A 324 -20.44 -23.25 -0.72
N ALA A 325 -19.60 -22.31 -1.15
CA ALA A 325 -19.77 -21.34 -2.21
C ALA A 325 -18.38 -20.91 -2.69
N TYR A 326 -18.25 -20.56 -3.98
CA TYR A 326 -16.99 -20.00 -4.45
C TYR A 326 -16.84 -18.58 -3.93
N GLN A 327 -15.67 -18.27 -3.38
CA GLN A 327 -15.32 -16.93 -2.91
C GLN A 327 -13.82 -16.69 -3.10
N ARG A 328 -13.48 -15.51 -3.61
CA ARG A 328 -12.12 -14.99 -3.70
C ARG A 328 -12.02 -13.67 -2.94
N SER A 329 -10.99 -13.53 -2.12
CA SER A 329 -10.66 -12.26 -1.49
C SER A 329 -9.92 -11.31 -2.43
N TYR A 330 -9.95 -10.01 -2.16
CA TYR A 330 -8.86 -9.12 -2.55
C TYR A 330 -7.53 -9.57 -1.89
N PRO A 331 -6.36 -9.13 -2.38
CA PRO A 331 -5.10 -9.37 -1.68
C PRO A 331 -5.16 -8.82 -0.26
N VAL A 332 -4.66 -9.59 0.71
CA VAL A 332 -4.62 -9.21 2.11
C VAL A 332 -3.16 -9.14 2.56
N LYS A 333 -2.76 -7.99 3.12
CA LYS A 333 -1.41 -7.77 3.63
C LYS A 333 -1.43 -7.02 4.95
N ASN A 334 -0.78 -7.55 5.98
CA ASN A 334 -0.77 -7.03 7.35
C ASN A 334 -2.19 -6.84 7.92
N GLY A 335 -3.09 -7.78 7.60
CA GLY A 335 -4.52 -7.71 7.92
C GLY A 335 -5.31 -6.62 7.16
N LEU A 336 -4.70 -5.92 6.20
CA LEU A 336 -5.33 -4.92 5.35
C LEU A 336 -5.83 -5.57 4.06
N VAL A 337 -7.07 -5.26 3.66
CA VAL A 337 -7.67 -5.71 2.40
C VAL A 337 -7.42 -4.65 1.33
N LEU A 338 -6.73 -5.01 0.23
CA LEU A 338 -6.44 -4.12 -0.90
C LEU A 338 -7.58 -4.14 -1.92
N SER A 339 -8.68 -3.46 -1.59
CA SER A 339 -9.91 -3.45 -2.40
C SER A 339 -9.88 -2.51 -3.61
N ASP A 340 -8.77 -1.82 -3.84
CA ASP A 340 -8.48 -0.95 -4.98
C ASP A 340 -7.92 -1.71 -6.21
N TYR A 341 -7.76 -3.03 -6.07
CA TYR A 341 -7.48 -3.91 -7.20
C TYR A 341 -8.67 -3.98 -8.17
N PRO A 342 -8.45 -3.79 -9.48
CA PRO A 342 -9.52 -3.91 -10.46
C PRO A 342 -10.17 -5.30 -10.41
N SER A 343 -11.46 -5.35 -10.76
CA SER A 343 -12.22 -6.61 -10.73
C SER A 343 -11.74 -7.63 -11.77
N ASP A 344 -11.02 -7.15 -12.78
CA ASP A 344 -10.40 -7.85 -13.91
C ASP A 344 -8.86 -7.92 -13.78
N GLN A 345 -8.44 -8.64 -12.74
CA GLN A 345 -7.40 -9.69 -12.79
C GLN A 345 -6.01 -9.35 -13.39
N THR A 346 -5.09 -8.98 -12.51
CA THR A 346 -3.74 -9.56 -12.32
C THR A 346 -3.27 -9.05 -10.94
N ILE A 347 -2.84 -9.94 -10.05
CA ILE A 347 -2.45 -9.61 -8.67
C ILE A 347 -0.92 -9.63 -8.55
N ALA A 348 -0.31 -8.57 -8.02
CA ALA A 348 1.12 -8.61 -7.73
C ALA A 348 1.40 -9.55 -6.56
N ALA A 349 2.36 -10.46 -6.70
CA ALA A 349 2.73 -11.41 -5.65
C ALA A 349 3.18 -10.70 -4.35
N GLN A 350 3.76 -9.50 -4.46
CA GLN A 350 4.17 -8.70 -3.30
C GLN A 350 3.02 -8.02 -2.55
N ASP A 351 1.81 -7.98 -3.10
CA ASP A 351 0.69 -7.20 -2.54
C ASP A 351 -0.18 -7.95 -1.54
N GLY A 352 0.18 -9.20 -1.22
CA GLY A 352 -0.39 -9.93 -0.09
C GLY A 352 -0.98 -11.28 -0.48
N THR A 353 -1.50 -11.98 0.52
CA THR A 353 -2.11 -13.30 0.36
C THR A 353 -3.52 -13.19 -0.22
N VAL A 354 -3.82 -14.02 -1.22
CA VAL A 354 -5.18 -14.19 -1.75
C VAL A 354 -5.83 -15.43 -1.14
N TYR A 355 -7.09 -15.32 -0.70
CA TYR A 355 -7.85 -16.42 -0.11
C TYR A 355 -8.92 -16.88 -1.09
N VAL A 356 -8.94 -18.18 -1.40
CA VAL A 356 -9.87 -18.79 -2.35
C VAL A 356 -10.59 -19.97 -1.70
N SER A 357 -11.91 -19.93 -1.71
CA SER A 357 -12.77 -21.09 -1.49
C SER A 357 -13.12 -21.71 -2.84
N PRO A 358 -12.73 -22.98 -3.11
CA PRO A 358 -12.93 -23.62 -4.43
C PRO A 358 -14.38 -23.74 -4.90
N GLY A 359 -15.34 -23.48 -4.02
CA GLY A 359 -16.75 -23.73 -4.23
C GLY A 359 -17.18 -25.10 -3.73
N ALA A 360 -18.49 -25.28 -3.61
CA ALA A 360 -19.05 -26.53 -3.15
C ALA A 360 -18.99 -27.60 -4.23
N SER A 361 -18.17 -28.62 -4.00
CA SER A 361 -18.05 -29.78 -4.90
C SER A 361 -19.06 -30.88 -4.59
N GLY A 362 -19.81 -30.75 -3.48
CA GLY A 362 -20.74 -31.75 -3.00
C GLY A 362 -22.15 -31.23 -2.78
N ILE A 363 -22.84 -31.79 -1.79
CA ILE A 363 -24.29 -31.61 -1.65
C ILE A 363 -24.67 -30.18 -1.27
N GLU A 364 -23.95 -29.58 -0.33
CA GLU A 364 -24.28 -28.27 0.24
C GLU A 364 -23.84 -27.16 -0.70
N GLN A 365 -24.74 -26.24 -1.07
CA GLN A 365 -24.39 -25.01 -1.79
C GLN A 365 -25.05 -23.82 -1.09
N LYS A 366 -24.24 -22.82 -0.78
CA LYS A 366 -24.64 -21.55 -0.18
C LYS A 366 -24.58 -20.44 -1.23
N ASN A 367 -25.24 -19.31 -0.94
CA ASN A 367 -25.05 -18.10 -1.74
C ASN A 367 -23.71 -17.45 -1.31
N GLY A 368 -22.76 -17.32 -2.24
CA GLY A 368 -21.48 -16.66 -2.00
C GLY A 368 -21.58 -15.15 -1.80
N ASN A 369 -22.75 -14.54 -2.08
CA ASN A 369 -22.99 -13.09 -2.03
C ASN A 369 -24.07 -12.67 -0.99
N SER A 370 -24.42 -13.53 -0.03
CA SER A 370 -25.55 -13.25 0.89
C SER A 370 -25.42 -11.97 1.75
N SER A 371 -24.23 -11.37 1.82
CA SER A 371 -23.98 -10.09 2.51
C SER A 371 -22.70 -9.44 1.99
N LYS A 372 -22.61 -9.12 0.68
CA LYS A 372 -21.42 -8.56 -0.02
C LYS A 372 -20.43 -7.88 0.94
N ARG A 373 -19.40 -8.63 1.34
CA ARG A 373 -18.38 -8.18 2.30
C ARG A 373 -17.27 -7.49 1.53
N GLU A 374 -16.63 -6.49 2.14
CA GLU A 374 -15.65 -5.67 1.42
C GLU A 374 -14.39 -6.42 1.00
N TRP A 375 -14.11 -7.56 1.63
CA TRP A 375 -12.97 -8.41 1.29
C TRP A 375 -13.30 -9.34 0.13
N ILE A 376 -14.57 -9.55 -0.23
CA ILE A 376 -14.96 -10.39 -1.36
C ILE A 376 -14.71 -9.60 -2.64
N ASN A 377 -13.74 -10.05 -3.44
CA ASN A 377 -13.56 -9.55 -4.80
C ASN A 377 -14.56 -10.24 -5.75
N LYS A 378 -14.63 -11.57 -5.69
CA LYS A 378 -15.53 -12.39 -6.52
C LYS A 378 -16.18 -13.51 -5.72
N SER A 379 -17.42 -13.84 -6.05
CA SER A 379 -18.10 -15.01 -5.49
C SER A 379 -19.14 -15.60 -6.46
N SER A 380 -19.52 -16.87 -6.24
CA SER A 380 -20.66 -17.48 -6.94
C SER A 380 -21.99 -16.94 -6.39
N ASP A 381 -22.88 -16.50 -7.27
CA ASP A 381 -24.20 -15.92 -6.90
C ASP A 381 -25.36 -16.88 -7.19
N PHE A 382 -25.35 -18.04 -6.52
CA PHE A 382 -26.49 -18.96 -6.55
C PHE A 382 -27.46 -18.58 -5.43
N SER A 383 -28.45 -17.76 -5.74
CA SER A 383 -29.38 -17.24 -4.75
C SER A 383 -30.61 -18.14 -4.57
N SER A 384 -31.07 -18.82 -5.63
CA SER A 384 -32.28 -19.64 -5.60
C SER A 384 -32.08 -21.01 -4.93
N SER A 385 -33.15 -21.57 -4.37
CA SER A 385 -33.13 -22.91 -3.78
C SER A 385 -32.94 -24.00 -4.83
N THR A 386 -33.38 -23.77 -6.07
CA THR A 386 -33.22 -24.68 -7.21
C THR A 386 -31.76 -24.79 -7.62
N GLU A 387 -31.07 -23.66 -7.82
CA GLU A 387 -29.64 -23.66 -8.20
C GLU A 387 -28.79 -24.34 -7.13
N LYS A 388 -29.03 -24.02 -5.85
CA LYS A 388 -28.27 -24.62 -4.74
C LYS A 388 -28.37 -26.14 -4.67
N LYS A 389 -29.52 -26.69 -5.08
CA LYS A 389 -29.78 -28.14 -5.11
C LYS A 389 -29.34 -28.79 -6.42
N SER A 390 -29.02 -28.03 -7.46
CA SER A 390 -28.62 -28.59 -8.75
C SER A 390 -27.22 -29.23 -8.67
N SER A 391 -27.08 -30.40 -9.28
CA SER A 391 -25.78 -31.06 -9.48
C SER A 391 -24.92 -30.32 -10.50
N GLU A 392 -25.55 -29.63 -11.47
CA GLU A 392 -24.88 -28.85 -12.52
C GLU A 392 -24.18 -27.60 -11.98
N LYS A 393 -24.66 -27.07 -10.85
CA LYS A 393 -24.11 -25.87 -10.21
C LYS A 393 -23.05 -26.19 -9.15
N LYS A 394 -22.67 -27.46 -8.97
CA LYS A 394 -21.51 -27.82 -8.13
C LYS A 394 -20.24 -27.37 -8.80
N MET A 395 -19.20 -27.15 -8.00
CA MET A 395 -18.04 -26.40 -8.43
C MET A 395 -16.73 -27.14 -8.18
N TYR A 396 -15.77 -26.86 -9.05
CA TYR A 396 -14.37 -27.22 -8.93
C TYR A 396 -13.51 -26.05 -9.40
N THR A 397 -12.29 -25.97 -8.91
CA THR A 397 -11.34 -24.91 -9.27
C THR A 397 -10.06 -25.53 -9.78
N ASN A 398 -9.60 -25.16 -10.98
CA ASN A 398 -8.28 -25.53 -11.48
C ASN A 398 -7.28 -24.44 -11.13
N ILE A 399 -6.10 -24.84 -10.68
CA ILE A 399 -5.01 -23.93 -10.31
C ILE A 399 -3.78 -24.36 -11.09
N GLN A 400 -3.31 -23.50 -11.99
CA GLN A 400 -2.09 -23.69 -12.76
C GLN A 400 -0.96 -22.88 -12.12
N VAL A 401 0.19 -23.49 -11.94
CA VAL A 401 1.38 -22.89 -11.37
C VAL A 401 2.50 -22.94 -12.40
N THR A 402 3.21 -21.82 -12.53
CA THR A 402 4.44 -21.65 -13.31
C THR A 402 5.47 -20.93 -12.45
N ALA A 403 6.71 -20.79 -12.91
CA ALA A 403 7.70 -19.95 -12.24
C ALA A 403 7.24 -18.48 -12.08
N GLU A 404 6.48 -17.93 -13.04
CA GLU A 404 6.12 -16.51 -13.08
C GLU A 404 4.77 -16.18 -12.42
N LYS A 405 3.81 -17.12 -12.47
CA LYS A 405 2.45 -16.89 -12.01
C LYS A 405 1.71 -18.12 -11.50
N ILE A 406 0.72 -17.87 -10.65
CA ILE A 406 -0.38 -18.79 -10.29
C ILE A 406 -1.65 -18.31 -10.98
N GLU A 407 -2.26 -19.13 -11.85
CA GLU A 407 -3.55 -18.86 -12.48
C GLU A 407 -4.63 -19.75 -11.86
N VAL A 408 -5.75 -19.16 -11.46
CA VAL A 408 -6.85 -19.84 -10.77
C VAL A 408 -8.14 -19.65 -11.55
N ALA A 409 -8.79 -20.75 -11.94
CA ALA A 409 -10.01 -20.74 -12.74
C ALA A 409 -11.10 -21.62 -12.11
N ALA A 410 -12.23 -21.02 -11.74
CA ALA A 410 -13.33 -21.71 -11.06
C ALA A 410 -14.50 -21.94 -12.00
N TYR A 411 -15.04 -23.16 -11.98
CA TYR A 411 -16.12 -23.58 -12.86
C TYR A 411 -17.23 -24.28 -12.09
N THR A 412 -18.43 -24.21 -12.64
CA THR A 412 -19.51 -25.15 -12.34
C THR A 412 -19.40 -26.42 -13.19
N VAL A 413 -20.09 -27.48 -12.78
CA VAL A 413 -20.16 -28.76 -13.49
C VAL A 413 -20.76 -28.62 -14.89
N ASP A 414 -21.73 -27.74 -15.11
CA ASP A 414 -22.24 -27.42 -16.46
C ASP A 414 -21.29 -26.57 -17.33
N GLY A 415 -20.09 -26.27 -16.84
CA GLY A 415 -19.02 -25.62 -17.59
C GLY A 415 -18.97 -24.10 -17.50
N GLN A 416 -19.88 -23.45 -16.77
CA GLN A 416 -19.85 -22.00 -16.56
C GLN A 416 -18.61 -21.57 -15.78
N GLN A 417 -17.80 -20.66 -16.34
CA GLN A 417 -16.67 -20.04 -15.63
C GLN A 417 -17.20 -18.96 -14.67
N ILE A 418 -16.94 -19.11 -13.38
CA ILE A 418 -17.38 -18.17 -12.34
C ILE A 418 -16.31 -17.09 -12.07
N ASP A 419 -15.03 -17.46 -12.13
CA ASP A 419 -13.89 -16.56 -11.92
C ASP A 419 -12.62 -17.12 -12.59
N LYS A 420 -11.65 -16.24 -12.90
CA LYS A 420 -10.37 -16.62 -13.52
C LYS A 420 -9.21 -15.64 -13.28
N PHE A 421 -8.56 -15.61 -12.13
CA PHE A 421 -7.52 -14.58 -11.86
C PHE A 421 -6.09 -15.14 -11.90
N GLU A 422 -5.09 -14.26 -11.91
CA GLU A 422 -3.68 -14.64 -11.72
C GLU A 422 -3.00 -13.86 -10.60
N ILE A 423 -2.02 -14.49 -9.95
CA ILE A 423 -1.02 -13.87 -9.06
C ILE A 423 0.32 -13.96 -9.77
N ASN A 424 1.03 -12.85 -9.95
CA ASN A 424 2.19 -12.74 -10.83
C ASN A 424 3.36 -12.03 -10.12
N HIS A 425 4.58 -12.56 -10.26
CA HIS A 425 5.79 -11.97 -9.68
C HIS A 425 6.25 -10.67 -10.36
N ALA A 426 5.93 -10.47 -11.64
CA ALA A 426 6.39 -9.34 -12.45
C ALA A 426 5.33 -8.23 -12.62
N ALA A 427 4.17 -8.34 -11.97
CA ALA A 427 3.09 -7.38 -12.14
C ALA A 427 3.23 -6.16 -11.20
N THR A 428 3.00 -4.98 -11.77
CA THR A 428 2.77 -3.71 -11.05
C THR A 428 1.38 -3.20 -11.43
N PRO A 429 0.31 -3.65 -10.75
CA PRO A 429 -1.04 -3.36 -11.18
C PRO A 429 -1.40 -1.89 -10.96
N ALA A 430 -2.13 -1.33 -11.93
CA ALA A 430 -2.79 -0.05 -11.76
C ALA A 430 -3.89 -0.18 -10.70
N ARG A 431 -3.65 0.34 -9.50
CA ARG A 431 -4.67 0.45 -8.45
C ARG A 431 -5.67 1.53 -8.87
N GLU A 432 -6.97 1.26 -8.81
CA GLU A 432 -8.00 2.27 -9.10
C GLU A 432 -8.01 3.34 -7.99
N ALA A 433 -7.13 4.31 -8.17
CA ALA A 433 -7.08 5.57 -7.45
C ALA A 433 -8.44 6.27 -7.47
N LYS A 434 -9.01 6.57 -6.30
CA LYS A 434 -10.15 7.49 -6.23
C LYS A 434 -9.68 8.94 -6.34
N GLU A 435 -10.50 9.82 -6.88
CA GLU A 435 -10.16 11.25 -6.97
C GLU A 435 -10.13 11.89 -5.58
N LEU A 436 -9.02 12.56 -5.26
CA LEU A 436 -8.86 13.40 -4.07
C LEU A 436 -9.23 14.85 -4.41
N THR A 437 -10.34 15.33 -3.85
CA THR A 437 -10.63 16.75 -3.86
C THR A 437 -9.76 17.46 -2.82
N THR A 438 -8.81 18.28 -3.28
CA THR A 438 -7.95 19.10 -2.43
C THR A 438 -8.50 20.52 -2.30
N TYR A 439 -8.41 21.11 -1.11
CA TYR A 439 -8.66 22.54 -0.89
C TYR A 439 -7.38 23.25 -0.47
N ALA A 440 -7.22 24.52 -0.84
CA ALA A 440 -6.05 25.33 -0.46
C ALA A 440 -4.70 24.64 -0.74
N LEU A 441 -4.63 23.85 -1.83
CA LEU A 441 -3.38 23.22 -2.25
C LEU A 441 -2.37 24.32 -2.60
N ASN A 442 -1.23 24.30 -1.91
CA ASN A 442 -0.13 25.21 -2.17
C ASN A 442 1.19 24.50 -1.90
N ASN A 443 2.26 25.01 -2.51
CA ASN A 443 3.62 24.61 -2.19
C ASN A 443 4.49 25.83 -1.84
N ALA A 444 5.57 25.57 -1.13
CA ALA A 444 6.59 26.53 -0.73
C ALA A 444 7.98 25.87 -0.76
N PHE A 445 9.02 26.65 -0.51
CA PHE A 445 10.36 26.11 -0.31
C PHE A 445 10.54 25.57 1.12
N GLY A 446 11.37 24.54 1.26
CA GLY A 446 11.95 24.21 2.56
C GLY A 446 13.13 25.13 2.86
N LYS A 447 14.08 24.66 3.67
CA LYS A 447 15.29 25.43 4.04
C LYS A 447 16.19 25.75 2.84
N ASP A 448 16.17 24.89 1.83
CA ASP A 448 17.00 24.99 0.63
C ASP A 448 16.15 24.70 -0.61
N ALA A 449 15.94 25.71 -1.46
CA ALA A 449 15.10 25.60 -2.66
C ALA A 449 15.69 24.67 -3.73
N LYS A 450 16.99 24.32 -3.64
CA LYS A 450 17.66 23.40 -4.57
C LYS A 450 17.27 21.94 -4.32
N THR A 451 17.04 21.59 -3.06
CA THR A 451 16.94 20.19 -2.63
C THR A 451 15.67 19.87 -1.84
N THR A 452 14.86 20.88 -1.50
CA THR A 452 13.67 20.70 -0.67
C THR A 452 12.43 21.41 -1.21
N ARG A 453 11.26 20.81 -0.98
CA ARG A 453 9.95 21.41 -1.27
C ARG A 453 8.96 21.10 -0.17
N SER A 454 8.10 22.04 0.16
CA SER A 454 7.09 21.88 1.20
C SER A 454 5.71 21.98 0.56
N ILE A 455 4.85 20.98 0.76
CA ILE A 455 3.52 20.93 0.14
C ILE A 455 2.46 20.83 1.22
N SER A 456 1.36 21.56 1.07
CA SER A 456 0.20 21.46 1.95
C SER A 456 -1.12 21.55 1.19
N TRP A 457 -2.11 20.84 1.70
CA TRP A 457 -3.48 20.87 1.20
C TRP A 457 -4.46 20.49 2.30
N GLN A 458 -5.73 20.79 2.10
CA GLN A 458 -6.80 20.44 3.02
C GLN A 458 -7.74 19.39 2.45
N THR A 459 -8.28 18.56 3.34
CA THR A 459 -9.25 17.50 3.04
C THR A 459 -10.44 17.55 3.99
N GLU A 460 -11.60 17.06 3.56
CA GLU A 460 -12.79 16.95 4.41
C GLU A 460 -12.59 15.93 5.55
N THR A 461 -12.91 16.30 6.78
CA THR A 461 -12.80 15.39 7.94
C THR A 461 -13.84 14.28 7.92
N ALA A 462 -14.97 14.50 7.24
CA ALA A 462 -16.05 13.51 7.12
C ALA A 462 -15.61 12.20 6.44
N THR A 463 -14.63 12.29 5.53
CA THR A 463 -14.10 11.15 4.78
C THR A 463 -13.05 10.36 5.59
N ALA A 464 -12.65 10.85 6.77
CA ALA A 464 -11.65 10.22 7.64
C ALA A 464 -10.32 9.93 6.91
N PHE A 465 -9.88 10.85 6.05
CA PHE A 465 -8.55 10.79 5.45
C PHE A 465 -7.47 10.73 6.54
N SER A 466 -6.50 9.87 6.30
CA SER A 466 -5.33 9.61 7.13
C SER A 466 -4.11 9.46 6.22
N GLN A 467 -2.91 9.47 6.79
CA GLN A 467 -1.66 9.19 6.07
C GLN A 467 -1.51 9.99 4.74
N PRO A 468 -1.37 11.32 4.80
CA PRO A 468 -1.09 12.10 3.61
C PRO A 468 0.30 11.77 3.08
N PHE A 469 0.45 11.80 1.76
CA PHE A 469 1.74 11.58 1.10
C PHE A 469 1.82 12.38 -0.21
N VAL A 470 3.04 12.51 -0.74
CA VAL A 470 3.33 13.05 -2.08
C VAL A 470 4.13 12.03 -2.86
N GLU A 471 3.72 11.77 -4.09
CA GLU A 471 4.47 10.99 -5.07
C GLU A 471 5.08 11.93 -6.09
N VAL A 472 6.36 11.74 -6.41
CA VAL A 472 7.10 12.65 -7.28
C VAL A 472 8.09 11.92 -8.18
N VAL A 473 8.19 12.35 -9.44
CA VAL A 473 9.16 11.87 -10.44
C VAL A 473 9.74 13.07 -11.22
N PRO A 474 11.00 13.02 -11.67
CA PRO A 474 11.50 13.99 -12.64
C PRO A 474 10.67 13.97 -13.94
N VAL A 475 10.45 15.14 -14.54
CA VAL A 475 9.81 15.23 -15.87
C VAL A 475 10.65 14.45 -16.89
N GLY A 476 9.96 13.65 -17.71
CA GLY A 476 10.60 12.75 -18.68
C GLY A 476 10.69 11.29 -18.20
N THR A 477 10.43 11.04 -16.92
CA THR A 477 10.26 9.70 -16.35
C THR A 477 8.77 9.32 -16.34
N GLU A 478 8.44 8.06 -16.62
CA GLU A 478 7.05 7.60 -16.53
C GLU A 478 6.53 7.65 -15.09
N PHE A 479 5.33 8.21 -14.90
CA PHE A 479 4.68 8.35 -13.59
C PHE A 479 4.07 7.01 -13.13
N THR A 480 4.92 6.07 -12.71
CA THR A 480 4.54 4.72 -12.28
C THR A 480 5.09 4.40 -10.89
N ALA A 481 4.54 3.37 -10.25
CA ALA A 481 4.91 2.99 -8.89
C ALA A 481 6.36 2.50 -8.73
N GLU A 482 7.02 2.14 -9.83
CA GLU A 482 8.42 1.72 -9.86
C GLU A 482 9.39 2.92 -9.86
N ASN A 483 8.92 4.08 -10.33
CA ASN A 483 9.76 5.25 -10.58
C ASN A 483 9.60 6.36 -9.54
N TRP A 484 8.45 6.42 -8.87
CA TRP A 484 8.16 7.52 -7.95
C TRP A 484 8.99 7.47 -6.66
N GLN A 485 9.28 8.65 -6.13
CA GLN A 485 9.67 8.81 -4.74
C GLN A 485 8.42 9.16 -3.94
N VAL A 486 8.24 8.53 -2.78
CA VAL A 486 7.08 8.75 -1.92
C VAL A 486 7.51 9.41 -0.63
N PHE A 487 6.92 10.58 -0.34
CA PHE A 487 7.14 11.35 0.88
C PHE A 487 5.89 11.33 1.74
N SER A 488 6.00 10.82 2.96
CA SER A 488 4.89 10.79 3.92
C SER A 488 4.80 12.10 4.70
N GLY A 489 3.59 12.46 5.13
CA GLY A 489 3.34 13.67 5.88
C GLY A 489 2.44 13.50 7.10
N THR A 490 2.02 14.64 7.65
CA THR A 490 1.11 14.72 8.79
C THR A 490 -0.23 15.30 8.37
N SER A 491 -1.29 14.84 9.03
CA SER A 491 -2.64 15.38 8.87
C SER A 491 -3.17 15.83 10.22
N GLU A 492 -3.62 17.07 10.32
CA GLU A 492 -4.13 17.65 11.55
C GLU A 492 -5.49 18.31 11.32
N LYS A 493 -6.46 18.00 12.18
CA LYS A 493 -7.77 18.67 12.15
C LYS A 493 -7.62 20.14 12.47
N ASN A 494 -8.20 21.00 11.62
CA ASN A 494 -8.20 22.44 11.86
C ASN A 494 -9.02 22.77 13.11
N LYS A 495 -8.44 23.57 14.00
CA LYS A 495 -9.06 24.01 15.26
C LYS A 495 -9.90 25.29 15.11
N GLN A 496 -9.68 26.03 14.02
CA GLN A 496 -10.31 27.33 13.74
C GLN A 496 -10.70 27.41 12.26
N ILE A 497 -11.67 28.28 11.94
CA ILE A 497 -12.12 28.63 10.59
C ILE A 497 -12.72 27.41 9.87
N PHE A 498 -11.93 26.59 9.18
CA PHE A 498 -12.39 25.37 8.51
C PHE A 498 -12.41 24.17 9.46
N THR A 499 -13.22 24.22 10.53
CA THR A 499 -13.25 23.16 11.57
C THR A 499 -13.70 21.78 11.07
N LYS A 500 -14.29 21.72 9.87
CA LYS A 500 -14.67 20.48 9.16
C LYS A 500 -13.57 19.95 8.22
N LYS A 501 -12.44 20.64 8.11
CA LYS A 501 -11.29 20.22 7.29
C LYS A 501 -10.10 19.83 8.16
N ALA A 502 -9.25 18.97 7.63
CA ALA A 502 -7.92 18.70 8.13
C ALA A 502 -6.89 19.28 7.17
N THR A 503 -5.78 19.78 7.69
CA THR A 503 -4.64 20.21 6.89
C THR A 503 -3.59 19.11 6.87
N ASN A 504 -3.15 18.79 5.66
CA ASN A 504 -2.11 17.82 5.35
C ASN A 504 -0.83 18.58 4.99
N LYS A 505 0.32 18.10 5.48
CA LYS A 505 1.64 18.69 5.21
C LYS A 505 2.66 17.61 4.90
N VAL A 506 3.41 17.77 3.83
CA VAL A 506 4.49 16.88 3.42
C VAL A 506 5.73 17.70 3.11
N GLN A 507 6.88 17.25 3.61
CA GLN A 507 8.19 17.80 3.28
C GLN A 507 8.90 16.85 2.32
N LEU A 508 9.34 17.37 1.17
CA LEU A 508 10.16 16.68 0.21
C LEU A 508 11.61 17.12 0.45
N GLU A 509 12.50 16.15 0.54
CA GLU A 509 13.93 16.35 0.79
C GLU A 509 14.74 15.46 -0.15
N GLY A 510 16.01 15.80 -0.39
CA GLY A 510 16.88 15.02 -1.27
C GLY A 510 16.53 15.14 -2.76
N LEU A 511 15.85 16.23 -3.15
CA LEU A 511 15.58 16.53 -4.55
C LEU A 511 16.86 16.97 -5.26
N SER A 512 16.91 16.77 -6.57
CA SER A 512 18.03 17.20 -7.41
C SER A 512 17.87 18.68 -7.78
N PRO A 513 18.93 19.50 -7.70
CA PRO A 513 18.92 20.88 -8.17
C PRO A 513 18.56 21.00 -9.66
N GLY A 514 17.97 22.12 -10.05
CA GLY A 514 17.64 22.46 -11.45
C GLY A 514 16.70 21.48 -12.15
N THR A 515 15.92 20.73 -11.40
CA THR A 515 15.10 19.62 -11.92
C THR A 515 13.63 19.98 -11.83
N THR A 516 12.92 19.85 -12.95
CA THR A 516 11.46 19.90 -12.97
C THR A 516 10.90 18.54 -12.59
N TYR A 517 10.02 18.52 -11.60
CA TYR A 517 9.35 17.35 -11.09
C TYR A 517 7.86 17.40 -11.42
N GLN A 518 7.29 16.26 -11.79
CA GLN A 518 5.86 16.01 -11.74
C GLN A 518 5.51 15.37 -10.41
N TYR A 519 4.42 15.81 -9.78
CA TYR A 519 3.99 15.29 -8.49
C TYR A 519 2.47 15.21 -8.38
N ARG A 520 1.98 14.38 -7.47
CA ARG A 520 0.59 14.43 -7.01
C ARG A 520 0.52 14.24 -5.50
N VAL A 521 -0.52 14.77 -4.88
CA VAL A 521 -0.78 14.57 -3.45
C VAL A 521 -1.78 13.44 -3.27
N GLY A 522 -1.62 12.68 -2.18
CA GLY A 522 -2.51 11.57 -1.88
C GLY A 522 -2.86 11.45 -0.41
N ASN A 523 -4.00 10.81 -0.13
CA ASN A 523 -4.45 10.47 1.21
C ASN A 523 -5.06 9.07 1.24
N ILE A 524 -4.92 8.40 2.37
CA ILE A 524 -5.49 7.07 2.60
C ILE A 524 -6.66 7.16 3.57
N VAL A 525 -7.81 6.63 3.19
CA VAL A 525 -8.92 6.40 4.14
C VAL A 525 -8.80 4.99 4.69
N LYS A 526 -8.62 4.88 6.01
CA LYS A 526 -8.65 3.59 6.70
C LYS A 526 -10.04 3.32 7.25
N ASN A 527 -10.66 2.23 6.81
CA ASN A 527 -11.91 1.77 7.38
C ASN A 527 -11.67 1.16 8.76
N ALA A 528 -12.11 1.84 9.81
CA ALA A 528 -11.90 1.42 11.19
C ALA A 528 -12.54 0.07 11.56
N LYS A 529 -13.58 -0.36 10.84
CA LYS A 529 -14.26 -1.64 11.14
C LYS A 529 -13.52 -2.85 10.58
N THR A 530 -12.71 -2.63 9.55
CA THR A 530 -12.37 -3.70 8.59
C THR A 530 -10.89 -3.73 8.27
N GLY A 531 -10.19 -2.63 8.56
CA GLY A 531 -8.78 -2.46 8.27
C GLY A 531 -8.49 -2.14 6.82
N SER A 532 -9.47 -2.16 5.90
CA SER A 532 -9.24 -1.83 4.50
C SER A 532 -8.80 -0.38 4.33
N GLU A 533 -7.86 -0.15 3.42
CA GLU A 533 -7.36 1.18 3.09
C GLU A 533 -7.76 1.52 1.65
N THR A 534 -8.22 2.75 1.43
CA THR A 534 -8.55 3.27 0.10
C THR A 534 -7.71 4.50 -0.16
N THR A 535 -6.97 4.48 -1.26
CA THR A 535 -6.08 5.58 -1.63
C THR A 535 -6.79 6.55 -2.56
N TYR A 536 -6.62 7.84 -2.30
CA TYR A 536 -7.16 8.94 -3.08
C TYR A 536 -6.01 9.82 -3.58
N TYR A 537 -6.08 10.28 -4.83
CA TYR A 537 -5.04 11.07 -5.46
C TYR A 537 -5.57 12.33 -6.13
N SER A 538 -4.80 13.41 -6.06
CA SER A 538 -5.07 14.61 -6.84
C SER A 538 -4.69 14.41 -8.32
N PRO A 539 -5.03 15.37 -9.20
CA PRO A 539 -4.34 15.54 -10.48
C PRO A 539 -2.82 15.66 -10.30
N ILE A 540 -2.09 15.50 -11.40
CA ILE A 540 -0.65 15.74 -11.46
C ILE A 540 -0.40 17.25 -11.63
N TYR A 541 0.57 17.74 -10.86
CA TYR A 541 1.08 19.11 -10.85
C TYR A 541 2.60 19.07 -11.07
N SER A 542 3.26 20.22 -11.19
CA SER A 542 4.71 20.25 -11.39
C SER A 542 5.39 21.42 -10.72
N PHE A 543 6.62 21.23 -10.25
CA PHE A 543 7.46 22.32 -9.75
C PHE A 543 8.90 22.14 -10.22
N THR A 544 9.67 23.22 -10.21
CA THR A 544 11.12 23.21 -10.50
C THR A 544 11.91 23.58 -9.25
N THR A 545 12.94 22.80 -8.95
CA THR A 545 13.94 23.11 -7.91
C THR A 545 14.92 24.17 -8.41
N ASP A 546 15.49 24.93 -7.49
CA ASP A 546 16.53 25.90 -7.81
C ASP A 546 17.81 25.21 -8.32
N THR A 547 18.60 25.89 -9.14
CA THR A 547 19.81 25.36 -9.79
C THR A 547 21.02 25.36 -8.84
N GLU A 548 22.06 24.59 -9.20
CA GLU A 548 23.30 24.57 -8.41
C GLU A 548 23.99 25.95 -8.44
N GLU A 549 24.10 26.53 -9.62
CA GLU A 549 24.57 27.90 -9.83
C GLU A 549 23.39 28.84 -9.98
N ALA A 550 23.50 30.07 -9.47
CA ALA A 550 22.41 31.03 -9.52
C ALA A 550 22.14 31.48 -10.97
N GLU A 551 20.92 31.25 -11.44
CA GLU A 551 20.44 31.72 -12.75
C GLU A 551 19.51 32.94 -12.60
N PRO A 552 19.41 33.81 -13.62
CA PRO A 552 18.46 34.92 -13.60
C PRO A 552 17.01 34.44 -13.48
N PHE A 553 16.23 35.10 -12.63
CA PHE A 553 14.81 34.77 -12.45
C PHE A 553 13.98 36.03 -12.21
N THR A 554 12.67 35.93 -12.33
CA THR A 554 11.75 37.01 -11.94
C THR A 554 10.76 36.48 -10.93
N PHE A 555 10.68 37.11 -9.76
CA PHE A 555 9.64 36.79 -8.78
C PHE A 555 8.54 37.83 -8.76
N LEU A 556 7.35 37.41 -8.32
CA LEU A 556 6.18 38.27 -8.21
C LEU A 556 5.91 38.67 -6.76
N HIS A 557 5.46 39.90 -6.56
CA HIS A 557 5.02 40.43 -5.27
C HIS A 557 3.60 40.97 -5.36
N LEU A 558 2.73 40.45 -4.51
CA LEU A 558 1.36 40.90 -4.30
C LEU A 558 1.15 41.25 -2.83
N ALA A 559 0.15 42.08 -2.55
CA ALA A 559 -0.15 42.54 -1.20
C ALA A 559 -1.66 42.73 -1.03
N ASP A 560 -2.14 42.68 0.21
CA ASP A 560 -3.45 43.21 0.62
C ASP A 560 -4.60 42.79 -0.30
N SER A 561 -4.67 41.51 -0.64
CA SER A 561 -5.85 40.95 -1.29
C SER A 561 -7.09 41.31 -0.45
N GLN A 562 -7.08 40.96 0.82
CA GLN A 562 -8.10 41.35 1.78
C GLN A 562 -9.52 40.98 1.28
N SER A 563 -9.67 39.70 0.91
CA SER A 563 -10.94 39.11 0.45
C SER A 563 -12.08 39.35 1.45
N ASP A 564 -13.23 39.86 0.98
CA ASP A 564 -14.35 40.23 1.86
C ASP A 564 -15.79 39.91 1.38
N LEU A 565 -15.96 39.33 0.20
CA LEU A 565 -17.27 39.06 -0.43
C LEU A 565 -17.22 37.79 -1.30
N SER A 566 -18.39 37.23 -1.64
CA SER A 566 -18.51 36.20 -2.69
C SER A 566 -18.21 36.80 -4.06
N GLY A 567 -17.35 36.16 -4.85
CA GLY A 567 -16.99 36.63 -6.20
C GLY A 567 -15.70 37.45 -6.25
N TYR A 568 -14.69 37.09 -5.45
CA TYR A 568 -13.39 37.75 -5.38
C TYR A 568 -12.47 37.50 -6.60
N GLY A 569 -12.90 36.67 -7.55
CA GLY A 569 -12.19 36.31 -8.77
C GLY A 569 -11.75 37.49 -9.66
N PRO A 570 -12.59 38.51 -9.92
CA PRO A 570 -12.21 39.68 -10.71
C PRO A 570 -11.08 40.51 -10.12
N TYR A 571 -10.78 40.41 -8.82
CA TYR A 571 -9.72 41.18 -8.17
C TYR A 571 -8.43 40.36 -8.04
N PHE A 572 -8.19 39.72 -6.90
CA PHE A 572 -6.96 38.95 -6.66
C PHE A 572 -6.79 37.80 -7.66
N GLY A 573 -7.87 37.07 -7.96
CA GLY A 573 -7.83 35.96 -8.92
C GLY A 573 -7.36 36.42 -10.30
N ASN A 574 -7.90 37.54 -10.80
CA ASN A 574 -7.47 38.17 -12.04
C ASN A 574 -6.03 38.67 -11.92
N THR A 575 -5.70 39.44 -10.89
CA THR A 575 -4.35 40.01 -10.69
C THR A 575 -3.28 38.93 -10.69
N LEU A 576 -3.49 37.86 -9.94
CA LEU A 576 -2.61 36.69 -9.89
C LEU A 576 -2.51 36.02 -11.26
N SER A 577 -3.64 35.85 -11.97
CA SER A 577 -3.65 35.28 -13.33
C SER A 577 -2.87 36.15 -14.32
N GLN A 578 -3.08 37.47 -14.30
CA GLN A 578 -2.38 38.40 -15.19
C GLN A 578 -0.87 38.42 -14.88
N ALA A 579 -0.49 38.37 -13.61
CA ALA A 579 0.90 38.33 -13.20
C ALA A 579 1.59 37.02 -13.67
N LEU A 580 0.97 35.86 -13.44
CA LEU A 580 1.48 34.55 -13.88
C LEU A 580 1.49 34.42 -15.41
N ASN A 581 0.47 34.92 -16.12
CA ASN A 581 0.45 34.91 -17.58
C ASN A 581 1.56 35.78 -18.18
N ARG A 582 1.91 36.89 -17.51
CA ARG A 582 2.97 37.79 -17.97
C ARG A 582 4.37 37.25 -17.67
N PHE A 583 4.49 36.52 -16.57
CA PHE A 583 5.74 35.95 -16.06
C PHE A 583 5.54 34.45 -15.74
N PRO A 584 5.36 33.59 -16.76
CA PRO A 584 5.01 32.18 -16.57
C PRO A 584 6.14 31.37 -15.90
N GLU A 585 7.39 31.78 -16.11
CA GLU A 585 8.58 31.14 -15.54
C GLU A 585 8.87 31.58 -14.09
N THR A 586 7.96 32.32 -13.44
CA THR A 586 8.20 32.80 -12.08
C THR A 586 8.31 31.62 -11.10
N PRO A 587 9.40 31.49 -10.34
CA PRO A 587 9.57 30.38 -9.41
C PRO A 587 8.77 30.57 -8.13
N LEU A 588 8.48 31.83 -7.77
CA LEU A 588 7.85 32.18 -6.51
C LEU A 588 6.97 33.43 -6.58
N VAL A 589 5.98 33.47 -5.69
CA VAL A 589 5.07 34.59 -5.43
C VAL A 589 5.13 34.94 -3.95
N ILE A 590 5.52 36.17 -3.63
CA ILE A 590 5.48 36.71 -2.26
C ILE A 590 4.17 37.46 -2.05
N HIS A 591 3.43 37.13 -0.97
CA HIS A 591 2.24 37.87 -0.56
C HIS A 591 2.44 38.55 0.80
N THR A 592 2.51 39.89 0.85
CA THR A 592 2.88 40.64 2.07
C THR A 592 1.73 40.88 3.06
N GLY A 593 0.90 39.86 3.34
CA GLY A 593 -0.15 39.90 4.36
C GLY A 593 -1.48 40.54 3.95
N ASP A 594 -2.45 40.49 4.86
CA ASP A 594 -3.87 40.86 4.66
C ASP A 594 -4.48 40.10 3.47
N MET A 595 -4.53 38.76 3.57
CA MET A 595 -5.15 37.91 2.55
C MET A 595 -6.68 37.99 2.60
N VAL A 596 -7.23 38.13 3.80
CA VAL A 596 -8.68 38.19 4.06
C VAL A 596 -9.02 39.40 4.93
N GLU A 597 -10.15 40.06 4.68
CA GLU A 597 -10.61 41.17 5.52
C GLU A 597 -11.03 40.69 6.91
N SER A 598 -11.52 39.47 7.03
CA SER A 598 -11.93 38.90 8.31
C SER A 598 -11.56 37.42 8.33
N PRO A 599 -10.99 36.91 9.44
CA PRO A 599 -10.52 35.55 9.52
C PRO A 599 -11.69 34.57 9.75
N ASN A 600 -12.55 34.43 8.74
CA ASN A 600 -13.72 33.55 8.74
C ASN A 600 -13.78 32.67 7.49
N GLU A 601 -14.54 31.57 7.57
CA GLU A 601 -14.56 30.53 6.55
C GLU A 601 -14.93 31.05 5.15
N SER A 602 -15.87 31.99 5.06
CA SER A 602 -16.35 32.56 3.79
C SER A 602 -15.27 33.37 3.06
N HIS A 603 -14.54 34.22 3.79
CA HIS A 603 -13.51 35.07 3.21
C HIS A 603 -12.31 34.25 2.73
N PHE A 604 -11.91 33.25 3.52
CA PHE A 604 -10.87 32.30 3.13
C PHE A 604 -11.28 31.42 1.96
N THR A 605 -12.53 30.95 1.93
CA THR A 605 -13.04 30.18 0.79
C THR A 605 -12.93 31.02 -0.49
N SER A 606 -13.29 32.30 -0.42
CA SER A 606 -13.17 33.22 -1.55
C SER A 606 -11.71 33.46 -1.97
N PHE A 607 -10.80 33.59 -1.00
CA PHE A 607 -9.36 33.72 -1.26
C PHE A 607 -8.79 32.47 -1.94
N PHE A 608 -8.99 31.29 -1.36
CA PHE A 608 -8.46 30.03 -1.91
C PHE A 608 -9.12 29.65 -3.24
N ASN A 609 -10.39 29.97 -3.46
CA ASN A 609 -11.04 29.79 -4.76
C ASN A 609 -10.45 30.72 -5.83
N ALA A 610 -10.14 31.97 -5.48
CA ALA A 610 -9.49 32.91 -6.40
C ALA A 610 -8.06 32.48 -6.74
N MET A 611 -7.31 31.95 -5.76
CA MET A 611 -6.01 31.32 -5.95
C MET A 611 -6.14 30.07 -6.85
N GLY A 612 -7.17 29.26 -6.63
CA GLY A 612 -7.38 28.00 -7.32
C GLY A 612 -6.22 27.04 -7.10
N THR A 613 -5.85 26.29 -8.14
CA THR A 613 -4.67 25.42 -8.13
C THR A 613 -3.40 26.15 -8.57
N LYS A 614 -3.40 27.46 -8.85
CA LYS A 614 -2.23 28.13 -9.44
C LYS A 614 -0.94 27.99 -8.61
N MET A 615 -1.09 27.93 -7.28
CA MET A 615 0.03 27.75 -6.35
C MET A 615 0.38 26.26 -6.09
N SER A 616 -0.17 25.33 -6.87
CA SER A 616 0.35 23.96 -6.95
C SER A 616 1.65 23.91 -7.74
N ASP A 617 1.83 24.81 -8.72
CA ASP A 617 3.01 24.79 -9.58
C ASP A 617 4.07 25.84 -9.19
N THR A 618 3.63 26.97 -8.63
CA THR A 618 4.51 28.06 -8.18
C THR A 618 4.58 28.13 -6.65
N ALA A 619 5.77 28.41 -6.09
CA ALA A 619 5.92 28.57 -4.65
C ALA A 619 5.17 29.81 -4.15
N PHE A 620 4.33 29.66 -3.13
CA PHE A 620 3.60 30.75 -2.49
C PHE A 620 4.18 31.05 -1.10
N LEU A 621 4.68 32.28 -0.92
CA LEU A 621 5.52 32.67 0.22
C LEU A 621 4.88 33.85 0.95
N PRO A 622 3.95 33.56 1.89
CA PRO A 622 3.18 34.60 2.55
C PRO A 622 3.89 35.23 3.76
N VAL A 623 3.43 36.42 4.12
CA VAL A 623 3.64 37.11 5.40
C VAL A 623 2.28 37.26 6.10
N LEU A 624 2.26 37.29 7.44
CA LEU A 624 1.04 37.65 8.20
C LEU A 624 0.81 39.16 8.25
N GLY A 625 -0.40 39.59 7.88
CA GLY A 625 -0.90 40.94 8.08
C GLY A 625 -1.68 41.10 9.39
N ASN A 626 -2.22 42.30 9.63
CA ASN A 626 -2.92 42.57 10.88
C ASN A 626 -4.35 42.00 10.90
N HIS A 627 -4.94 41.70 9.75
CA HIS A 627 -6.24 41.04 9.69
C HIS A 627 -6.17 39.55 10.05
N GLU A 628 -4.96 38.98 10.03
CA GLU A 628 -4.70 37.58 10.40
C GLU A 628 -4.28 37.37 11.87
N TYR A 629 -3.79 38.43 12.50
CA TYR A 629 -3.11 38.39 13.79
C TYR A 629 -4.03 38.11 15.00
N LYS A 630 -3.50 37.48 16.05
CA LYS A 630 -4.13 37.07 17.34
C LYS A 630 -5.25 36.04 17.28
N THR A 631 -6.08 36.07 16.24
CA THR A 631 -7.30 35.24 16.20
C THR A 631 -7.16 34.01 15.31
N SER A 632 -6.25 34.04 14.32
CA SER A 632 -6.14 32.99 13.31
C SER A 632 -4.71 32.54 12.96
N GLU A 633 -3.69 32.99 13.70
CA GLU A 633 -2.28 32.68 13.41
C GLU A 633 -2.01 31.17 13.36
N SER A 634 -2.61 30.41 14.28
CA SER A 634 -2.48 28.95 14.31
C SER A 634 -3.06 28.28 13.06
N PHE A 635 -4.12 28.85 12.48
CA PHE A 635 -4.72 28.38 11.24
C PHE A 635 -3.83 28.71 10.04
N TYR A 636 -3.29 29.93 9.96
CA TYR A 636 -2.35 30.29 8.90
C TYR A 636 -1.09 29.41 8.91
N GLN A 637 -0.53 29.19 10.10
CA GLN A 637 0.61 28.31 10.27
C GLN A 637 0.27 26.85 9.95
N SER A 638 -0.99 26.42 10.11
CA SER A 638 -1.41 25.10 9.67
C SER A 638 -1.53 25.02 8.15
N VAL A 639 -2.01 26.06 7.47
CA VAL A 639 -2.21 26.03 6.00
C VAL A 639 -0.93 26.16 5.20
N PHE A 640 -0.01 27.03 5.61
CA PHE A 640 1.23 27.26 4.87
C PHE A 640 2.37 26.46 5.49
N ASN A 641 2.94 25.53 4.72
CA ASN A 641 4.01 24.65 5.18
C ASN A 641 5.37 25.32 4.99
N VAL A 642 5.72 26.22 5.89
CA VAL A 642 7.02 26.92 5.90
C VAL A 642 7.70 26.75 7.26
N ASP A 643 9.03 26.74 7.26
CA ASP A 643 9.84 26.55 8.47
C ASP A 643 9.92 27.84 9.29
N SER A 644 8.83 28.13 10.01
CA SER A 644 8.74 29.33 10.84
C SER A 644 9.64 29.21 12.08
N ILE A 645 10.34 30.29 12.42
CA ILE A 645 11.08 30.36 13.68
C ILE A 645 10.13 30.18 14.87
N ASN A 646 10.62 29.50 15.90
CA ASN A 646 9.79 29.14 17.05
C ASN A 646 9.19 30.38 17.74
N GLY A 647 7.87 30.37 17.94
CA GLY A 647 7.13 31.45 18.58
C GLY A 647 6.76 32.62 17.68
N PHE A 648 7.15 32.61 16.39
CA PHE A 648 6.78 33.65 15.42
C PHE A 648 6.20 33.00 14.15
N PRO A 649 4.87 32.80 14.08
CA PRO A 649 4.21 32.21 12.92
C PRO A 649 4.52 32.96 11.61
N LEU A 650 4.80 32.21 10.54
CA LEU A 650 5.16 32.73 9.21
C LEU A 650 6.29 33.76 9.23
N ASN A 651 7.26 33.55 10.12
CA ASN A 651 8.52 34.25 10.13
C ASN A 651 9.66 33.29 9.78
N TYR A 652 10.23 33.40 8.59
CA TYR A 652 11.13 32.39 8.00
C TYR A 652 12.00 33.02 6.90
N SER A 653 13.06 32.30 6.52
CA SER A 653 14.00 32.68 5.47
C SER A 653 14.21 31.52 4.50
N TYR A 654 14.62 31.85 3.28
CA TYR A 654 14.99 30.89 2.25
C TYR A 654 15.94 31.55 1.27
N VAL A 655 16.75 30.74 0.59
CA VAL A 655 17.59 31.16 -0.52
C VAL A 655 16.96 30.64 -1.82
N TYR A 656 16.89 31.51 -2.82
CA TYR A 656 16.57 31.13 -4.20
C TYR A 656 17.44 31.97 -5.14
N GLY A 657 18.16 31.32 -6.05
CA GLY A 657 19.18 31.96 -6.89
C GLY A 657 20.22 32.69 -6.04
N ASN A 658 20.51 33.94 -6.41
CA ASN A 658 21.46 34.81 -5.69
C ASN A 658 20.77 35.71 -4.63
N VAL A 659 19.60 35.33 -4.09
CA VAL A 659 18.84 36.14 -3.14
C VAL A 659 18.56 35.39 -1.84
N LEU A 660 18.87 36.01 -0.71
CA LEU A 660 18.38 35.62 0.61
C LEU A 660 17.10 36.41 0.92
N PHE A 661 16.00 35.69 1.09
CA PHE A 661 14.71 36.26 1.43
C PHE A 661 14.41 36.14 2.91
N PHE A 662 13.82 37.20 3.46
CA PHE A 662 13.24 37.22 4.80
C PHE A 662 11.75 37.50 4.70
N ASN A 663 10.91 36.63 5.27
CA ASN A 663 9.49 36.90 5.50
C ASN A 663 9.33 37.13 7.00
N ILE A 664 9.02 38.36 7.42
CA ILE A 664 9.05 38.79 8.84
C ILE A 664 7.64 39.14 9.32
N ASN A 665 7.27 38.61 10.49
CA ASN A 665 5.97 38.89 11.09
C ASN A 665 5.99 40.21 11.89
N SER A 666 5.68 41.31 11.17
CA SER A 666 5.60 42.67 11.73
C SER A 666 4.48 42.91 12.75
N ASN A 667 3.62 41.94 13.05
CA ASN A 667 2.63 42.07 14.12
C ASN A 667 3.23 41.89 15.53
N TYR A 668 4.40 41.26 15.61
CA TYR A 668 5.16 41.11 16.85
C TYR A 668 6.12 42.30 17.05
N ASP A 669 5.53 43.48 17.23
CA ASP A 669 6.19 44.79 17.20
C ASP A 669 6.71 45.30 18.57
N SER A 670 6.66 44.47 19.61
CA SER A 670 7.28 44.80 20.90
C SER A 670 8.81 44.73 20.79
N THR A 671 9.53 45.56 21.56
CA THR A 671 11.01 45.56 21.58
C THR A 671 11.60 44.17 21.79
N ALA A 672 11.11 43.41 22.78
CA ALA A 672 11.61 42.08 23.09
C ALA A 672 11.37 41.06 21.96
N ASN A 673 10.25 41.19 21.24
CA ASN A 673 9.95 40.34 20.10
C ASN A 673 10.81 40.69 18.88
N LEU A 674 10.94 41.98 18.58
CA LEU A 674 11.81 42.46 17.50
C LEU A 674 13.27 42.08 17.74
N ASP A 675 13.77 42.16 18.98
CA ASP A 675 15.15 41.76 19.30
C ASP A 675 15.42 40.27 19.01
N LYS A 676 14.44 39.38 19.24
CA LYS A 676 14.56 37.96 18.87
C LYS A 676 14.57 37.77 17.35
N GLN A 677 13.70 38.47 16.63
CA GLN A 677 13.65 38.40 15.16
C GLN A 677 14.96 38.96 14.56
N ILE A 678 15.49 40.06 15.07
CA ILE A 678 16.76 40.67 14.67
C ILE A 678 17.94 39.72 14.90
N ALA A 679 18.01 39.07 16.07
CA ALA A 679 19.06 38.11 16.37
C ALA A 679 19.06 36.94 15.38
N TRP A 680 17.87 36.45 15.04
CA TRP A 680 17.69 35.43 14.00
C TRP A 680 18.12 35.93 12.60
N MET A 681 17.70 37.12 12.18
CA MET A 681 18.10 37.69 10.89
C MET A 681 19.63 37.81 10.77
N ARG A 682 20.31 38.28 11.81
CA ARG A 682 21.78 38.35 11.85
C ARG A 682 22.43 36.97 11.66
N ALA A 683 21.88 35.94 12.30
CA ALA A 683 22.39 34.58 12.14
C ALA A 683 22.19 34.06 10.70
N GLU A 684 21.01 34.28 10.12
CA GLU A 684 20.71 33.87 8.74
C GLU A 684 21.59 34.59 7.71
N VAL A 685 21.83 35.90 7.86
CA VAL A 685 22.74 36.65 6.98
C VAL A 685 24.18 36.17 7.13
N ALA A 686 24.63 35.89 8.37
CA ALA A 686 25.97 35.36 8.61
C ALA A 686 26.17 33.97 7.99
N GLU A 687 25.12 33.14 7.95
CA GLU A 687 25.19 31.79 7.37
C GLU A 687 25.01 31.79 5.85
N LYS A 688 24.09 32.59 5.31
CA LYS A 688 23.58 32.45 3.94
C LYS A 688 23.73 33.70 3.09
N GLY A 689 24.04 34.86 3.67
CA GLY A 689 23.99 36.17 3.01
C GLY A 689 25.19 36.50 2.12
N ASP A 690 26.30 35.76 2.22
CA ASP A 690 27.51 36.06 1.44
C ASP A 690 27.23 36.05 -0.07
N GLY A 691 27.72 37.08 -0.75
CA GLY A 691 27.53 37.31 -2.18
C GLY A 691 26.10 37.64 -2.63
N LYS A 692 25.06 37.51 -1.79
CA LYS A 692 23.66 37.59 -2.22
C LYS A 692 23.04 38.98 -2.13
N PHE A 693 21.96 39.19 -2.88
CA PHE A 693 20.98 40.22 -2.55
C PHE A 693 20.18 39.79 -1.32
N ILE A 694 19.75 40.74 -0.51
CA ILE A 694 18.88 40.49 0.64
C ILE A 694 17.58 41.26 0.44
N VAL A 695 16.48 40.52 0.41
CA VAL A 695 15.12 41.05 0.26
C VAL A 695 14.33 40.72 1.52
N ALA A 696 13.82 41.74 2.21
CA ALA A 696 12.97 41.56 3.37
C ALA A 696 11.51 41.88 3.05
N SER A 697 10.59 41.06 3.52
CA SER A 697 9.16 41.17 3.27
C SER A 697 8.43 41.21 4.61
N PHE A 698 7.70 42.27 4.87
CA PHE A 698 6.85 42.35 6.06
C PHE A 698 5.65 43.28 5.86
N HIS A 699 4.55 43.01 6.54
CA HIS A 699 3.27 43.66 6.26
C HIS A 699 3.26 45.17 6.54
N LYS A 700 3.64 45.61 7.75
CA LYS A 700 3.60 47.04 8.15
C LYS A 700 4.89 47.78 7.83
N SER A 701 4.88 48.63 6.81
CA SER A 701 6.07 49.42 6.40
C SER A 701 6.50 50.47 7.45
N PRO A 702 7.82 50.69 7.69
CA PRO A 702 8.33 51.86 8.42
C PRO A 702 8.19 53.18 7.63
N TYR A 703 7.97 53.10 6.32
CA TYR A 703 7.85 54.22 5.38
C TYR A 703 6.56 54.09 4.57
N GLY A 704 5.42 54.12 5.29
CA GLY A 704 4.06 54.02 4.74
C GLY A 704 3.32 55.35 4.62
N GLY A 705 2.16 55.32 3.96
CA GLY A 705 1.33 56.48 3.66
C GLY A 705 0.49 56.97 4.84
N LYS A 706 -0.15 56.06 5.59
CA LYS A 706 -1.09 56.42 6.66
C LYS A 706 -0.40 56.63 8.00
N TRP A 707 0.35 57.73 8.12
CA TRP A 707 1.01 58.17 9.36
C TRP A 707 0.24 59.33 10.02
N THR A 708 -0.93 59.07 10.60
CA THR A 708 -1.62 60.06 11.46
C THR A 708 -1.44 59.67 12.93
N SER A 709 -0.94 60.61 13.75
CA SER A 709 -0.20 60.39 15.00
C SER A 709 -0.96 59.76 16.19
N SER A 710 -2.15 59.19 16.01
CA SER A 710 -3.05 58.80 17.11
C SER A 710 -3.63 57.37 17.05
N SER A 711 -3.31 56.53 16.07
CA SER A 711 -3.79 55.12 16.04
C SER A 711 -2.74 54.12 16.54
N SER A 712 -3.19 52.97 17.07
CA SER A 712 -2.32 51.84 17.49
C SER A 712 -1.47 51.28 16.34
N SER A 713 -1.92 51.41 15.09
CA SER A 713 -1.13 51.10 13.90
C SER A 713 0.11 51.99 13.74
N VAL A 714 0.06 53.25 14.19
CA VAL A 714 1.21 54.18 14.16
C VAL A 714 2.25 53.85 15.25
N LEU A 715 1.84 53.24 16.37
CA LEU A 715 2.80 52.78 17.40
C LEU A 715 3.61 51.56 16.94
N GLY A 716 2.98 50.62 16.22
CA GLY A 716 3.67 49.46 15.64
C GLY A 716 4.71 49.85 14.59
N SER A 717 4.35 50.73 13.64
CA SER A 717 5.30 51.25 12.64
C SER A 717 6.45 52.05 13.25
N LYS A 718 6.25 52.70 14.41
CA LYS A 718 7.33 53.39 15.14
C LYS A 718 8.37 52.42 15.71
N ASN A 719 7.95 51.33 16.35
CA ASN A 719 8.89 50.34 16.89
C ASN A 719 9.62 49.60 15.78
N ILE A 720 8.89 49.21 14.72
CA ILE A 720 9.46 48.63 13.50
C ILE A 720 10.51 49.57 12.91
N LYS A 721 10.19 50.85 12.74
CA LYS A 721 11.14 51.84 12.23
C LYS A 721 12.36 51.98 13.14
N ALA A 722 12.16 52.11 14.44
CA ALA A 722 13.25 52.32 15.40
C ALA A 722 14.20 51.13 15.53
N LYS A 723 13.71 49.89 15.35
CA LYS A 723 14.48 48.66 15.62
C LYS A 723 14.91 47.93 14.34
N LEU A 724 14.05 47.86 13.33
CA LEU A 724 14.37 47.15 12.09
C LEU A 724 15.15 48.01 11.10
N VAL A 725 14.86 49.30 10.92
CA VAL A 725 15.58 50.12 9.90
C VAL A 725 17.10 50.09 10.11
N PRO A 726 17.65 50.35 11.32
CA PRO A 726 19.10 50.26 11.52
C PRO A 726 19.67 48.87 11.21
N VAL A 727 18.89 47.81 11.45
CA VAL A 727 19.29 46.42 11.19
C VAL A 727 19.21 46.10 9.70
N MET A 728 18.23 46.61 8.96
CA MET A 728 18.15 46.45 7.51
C MET A 728 19.41 47.05 6.85
N GLU A 729 19.84 48.22 7.32
CA GLU A 729 21.07 48.86 6.86
C GLU A 729 22.32 48.08 7.28
N GLU A 730 22.40 47.64 8.56
CA GLU A 730 23.49 46.81 9.08
C GLU A 730 23.69 45.52 8.28
N LEU A 731 22.58 44.87 7.92
CA LEU A 731 22.58 43.60 7.20
C LEU A 731 22.75 43.77 5.68
N GLY A 732 22.79 45.00 5.16
CA GLY A 732 22.90 45.25 3.73
C GLY A 732 21.64 44.87 2.94
N VAL A 733 20.46 45.01 3.53
CA VAL A 733 19.18 44.74 2.85
C VAL A 733 19.00 45.71 1.69
N ASN A 734 18.77 45.16 0.49
CA ASN A 734 18.67 45.95 -0.73
C ASN A 734 17.25 46.49 -0.94
N LEU A 735 16.26 45.61 -0.74
CA LEU A 735 14.85 45.89 -1.00
C LEU A 735 13.96 45.37 0.13
N VAL A 736 13.05 46.23 0.58
CA VAL A 736 12.00 45.89 1.53
C VAL A 736 10.63 45.95 0.85
N LEU A 737 9.90 44.84 0.90
CA LEU A 737 8.55 44.68 0.35
C LEU A 737 7.50 44.71 1.46
N SER A 738 6.49 45.55 1.29
CA SER A 738 5.42 45.70 2.29
C SER A 738 4.03 45.88 1.66
N GLY A 739 3.03 45.74 2.53
CA GLY A 739 1.61 45.96 2.26
C GLY A 739 1.03 46.99 3.22
N HIS A 740 -0.15 46.70 3.77
CA HIS A 740 -0.91 47.46 4.79
C HIS A 740 -1.49 48.79 4.29
N ASP A 741 -0.69 49.58 3.56
CA ASP A 741 -1.14 50.81 2.93
C ASP A 741 -1.59 50.53 1.51
N HIS A 742 -2.89 50.75 1.25
CA HIS A 742 -3.53 50.45 -0.02
C HIS A 742 -3.29 51.55 -1.07
N ASN A 743 -2.06 52.06 -1.13
CA ASN A 743 -1.49 52.95 -2.13
C ASN A 743 -0.07 52.50 -2.46
N TYR A 744 0.40 52.81 -3.66
CA TYR A 744 1.77 52.49 -4.05
C TYR A 744 2.69 53.55 -3.48
N ILE A 745 3.77 53.15 -2.80
CA ILE A 745 4.80 54.05 -2.29
C ILE A 745 6.16 53.41 -2.47
N ARG A 746 7.11 54.18 -2.97
CA ARG A 746 8.54 53.88 -2.92
C ARG A 746 9.28 55.00 -2.21
N SER A 747 10.13 54.63 -1.26
CA SER A 747 11.05 55.58 -0.63
C SER A 747 12.21 55.94 -1.56
N TYR A 748 12.81 57.10 -1.34
CA TYR A 748 14.24 57.26 -1.66
C TYR A 748 15.05 56.20 -0.91
N PRO A 749 16.25 55.83 -1.38
CA PRO A 749 17.17 54.99 -0.62
C PRO A 749 17.41 55.60 0.76
N ILE A 750 17.35 54.78 1.80
CA ILE A 750 17.52 55.23 3.19
C ILE A 750 18.91 54.80 3.66
N LYS A 751 19.73 55.79 4.03
CA LYS A 751 21.06 55.60 4.60
C LYS A 751 21.22 56.43 5.87
N ASN A 752 21.75 55.81 6.91
CA ASN A 752 21.80 56.32 8.27
C ASN A 752 20.44 56.88 8.74
N GLY A 753 19.35 56.18 8.40
CA GLY A 753 17.98 56.60 8.67
C GLY A 753 17.47 57.84 7.92
N GLN A 754 18.23 58.39 6.97
CA GLN A 754 17.87 59.57 6.17
C GLN A 754 17.69 59.22 4.68
N PRO A 755 16.77 59.89 3.96
CA PRO A 755 16.62 59.67 2.52
C PRO A 755 17.77 60.31 1.73
N VAL A 756 18.33 59.55 0.79
CA VAL A 756 19.31 60.03 -0.20
C VAL A 756 18.56 60.54 -1.43
N THR A 757 18.58 61.87 -1.64
CA THR A 757 17.76 62.54 -2.66
C THR A 757 18.56 63.17 -3.79
N ASP A 758 19.88 63.26 -3.63
CA ASP A 758 20.86 63.87 -4.53
C ASP A 758 21.58 62.85 -5.43
N MET A 759 20.82 61.90 -5.98
CA MET A 759 21.36 60.88 -6.88
C MET A 759 21.49 61.39 -8.32
N SER A 760 22.56 60.98 -9.01
CA SER A 760 22.81 61.31 -10.42
C SER A 760 21.79 60.69 -11.38
N ASP A 761 21.30 59.48 -11.06
CA ASP A 761 20.21 58.79 -11.76
C ASP A 761 19.25 58.14 -10.74
N PRO A 762 18.05 58.68 -10.51
CA PRO A 762 17.07 58.11 -9.58
C PRO A 762 16.40 56.82 -10.09
N SER A 763 16.67 56.39 -11.32
CA SER A 763 16.20 55.13 -11.89
C SER A 763 17.18 53.95 -11.70
N THR A 764 18.43 54.23 -11.31
CA THR A 764 19.47 53.24 -11.01
C THR A 764 20.09 53.50 -9.65
N ILE A 765 19.83 52.62 -8.68
CA ILE A 765 20.17 52.84 -7.27
C ILE A 765 21.22 51.82 -6.84
N SER A 766 22.44 52.27 -6.53
CA SER A 766 23.41 51.44 -5.81
C SER A 766 23.03 51.39 -4.33
N THR A 767 22.68 50.21 -3.83
CA THR A 767 22.28 50.05 -2.41
C THR A 767 23.48 50.01 -1.47
N SER A 768 24.66 49.61 -1.95
CA SER A 768 25.91 49.73 -1.18
C SER A 768 26.31 51.19 -0.96
N GLU A 769 26.02 52.07 -1.92
CA GLU A 769 26.30 53.50 -1.80
C GLU A 769 25.16 54.30 -1.15
N ASN A 770 23.91 54.01 -1.51
CA ASN A 770 22.75 54.88 -1.20
C ASN A 770 21.82 54.32 -0.11
N GLY A 771 21.98 53.06 0.30
CA GLY A 771 21.17 52.42 1.36
C GLY A 771 19.89 51.74 0.86
N THR A 772 19.07 51.27 1.79
CA THR A 772 17.94 50.35 1.54
C THR A 772 16.73 51.05 0.91
N ILE A 773 16.06 50.38 -0.03
CA ILE A 773 14.79 50.85 -0.62
C ILE A 773 13.60 50.19 0.08
N TYR A 774 12.56 50.97 0.39
CA TYR A 774 11.30 50.49 0.96
C TYR A 774 10.16 50.70 -0.02
N MET A 775 9.42 49.62 -0.32
CA MET A 775 8.32 49.63 -1.28
C MET A 775 7.04 49.05 -0.68
N VAL A 776 5.94 49.79 -0.84
CA VAL A 776 4.57 49.33 -0.59
C VAL A 776 3.90 49.13 -1.95
N SER A 777 3.43 47.90 -2.23
CA SER A 777 2.91 47.48 -3.55
C SER A 777 1.43 47.81 -3.76
N ARG A 778 0.83 48.67 -2.93
CA ARG A 778 -0.60 48.97 -2.90
C ARG A 778 -1.46 47.78 -2.46
N ASN A 779 -2.14 47.11 -3.37
CA ASN A 779 -3.04 46.00 -3.12
C ASN A 779 -3.35 45.24 -4.42
N SER A 780 -3.62 43.96 -4.27
CA SER A 780 -4.11 43.06 -5.31
C SER A 780 -5.63 42.84 -5.23
N GLY A 781 -6.31 43.69 -4.43
CA GLY A 781 -7.70 43.55 -4.04
C GLY A 781 -8.58 44.79 -4.31
N GLN A 782 -9.77 44.81 -3.74
CA GLN A 782 -10.78 45.83 -4.07
C GLN A 782 -10.68 47.12 -3.24
N LYS A 783 -9.98 47.10 -2.10
CA LYS A 783 -9.97 48.23 -1.17
C LYS A 783 -8.82 49.16 -1.50
N THR A 784 -9.05 50.47 -1.54
CA THR A 784 -8.03 51.47 -1.86
C THR A 784 -8.00 52.59 -0.83
N TYR A 785 -6.83 53.20 -0.64
CA TYR A 785 -6.67 54.41 0.18
C TYR A 785 -6.46 55.64 -0.69
N LYS A 786 -6.81 56.82 -0.16
CA LYS A 786 -6.41 58.09 -0.75
C LYS A 786 -4.89 58.24 -0.69
N LEU A 787 -4.34 59.02 -1.62
CA LEU A 787 -2.94 59.44 -1.56
C LEU A 787 -2.75 60.48 -0.46
N GLU A 788 -1.99 60.12 0.57
CA GLU A 788 -1.54 61.02 1.63
C GLU A 788 -0.39 61.90 1.15
N ASP A 789 -0.25 63.11 1.71
CA ASP A 789 0.82 64.05 1.36
C ASP A 789 2.22 63.42 1.38
N ALA A 790 2.99 63.67 0.32
CA ALA A 790 4.35 63.18 0.18
C ALA A 790 5.20 63.62 1.39
N LYS A 791 5.96 62.69 1.96
CA LYS A 791 6.93 62.97 3.01
C LYS A 791 8.31 63.16 2.38
N ALA A 792 9.26 63.70 3.13
CA ALA A 792 10.63 63.97 2.65
C ALA A 792 11.35 62.71 2.12
N TRP A 793 10.95 61.53 2.59
CA TRP A 793 11.51 60.25 2.16
C TRP A 793 10.78 59.62 0.95
N THR A 794 9.67 60.20 0.47
CA THR A 794 8.86 59.63 -0.61
C THR A 794 9.45 59.97 -1.99
N ALA A 795 9.91 58.95 -2.74
CA ALA A 795 10.40 59.12 -4.10
C ALA A 795 9.27 59.03 -5.13
N VAL A 796 8.44 57.98 -5.04
CA VAL A 796 7.28 57.76 -5.92
C VAL A 796 6.08 57.36 -5.07
N ARG A 797 4.90 57.86 -5.45
CA ARG A 797 3.62 57.42 -4.89
C ARG A 797 2.56 57.36 -5.98
N TRP A 798 1.66 56.39 -5.90
CA TRP A 798 0.59 56.25 -6.88
C TRP A 798 -0.68 55.63 -6.28
N ALA A 799 -1.82 56.14 -6.74
CA ALA A 799 -3.15 55.56 -6.60
C ALA A 799 -3.96 55.93 -7.85
N PRO A 800 -5.00 55.15 -8.22
CA PRO A 800 -5.86 55.48 -9.34
C PRO A 800 -6.58 56.83 -9.14
N ALA A 801 -6.85 57.53 -10.24
CA ALA A 801 -7.47 58.85 -10.23
C ALA A 801 -8.96 58.78 -9.84
N GLY A 802 -9.41 59.77 -9.05
CA GLY A 802 -10.76 59.84 -8.49
C GLY A 802 -10.73 59.68 -6.98
N ASP A 803 -11.59 60.42 -6.26
CA ASP A 803 -11.65 60.40 -4.80
C ASP A 803 -12.37 59.14 -4.29
N ILE A 804 -11.80 57.98 -4.57
CA ILE A 804 -12.43 56.69 -4.32
C ILE A 804 -12.03 56.22 -2.92
N THR A 805 -12.75 56.65 -1.89
CA THR A 805 -12.68 56.00 -0.57
C THR A 805 -13.62 54.82 -0.52
N GLY A 806 -13.11 53.61 -0.30
CA GLY A 806 -13.95 52.43 -0.05
C GLY A 806 -13.62 51.23 -0.95
N LYS A 807 -14.67 50.49 -1.33
CA LYS A 807 -14.61 49.22 -2.10
C LYS A 807 -14.66 49.40 -3.63
N ASP A 808 -14.57 50.63 -4.14
CA ASP A 808 -14.81 50.94 -5.56
C ASP A 808 -13.52 50.95 -6.42
N ASN A 809 -12.47 50.21 -6.03
CA ASN A 809 -11.33 49.97 -6.92
C ASN A 809 -11.81 49.14 -8.12
N LEU A 810 -11.37 49.44 -9.33
CA LEU A 810 -11.67 48.61 -10.49
C LEU A 810 -10.66 47.44 -10.57
N PRO A 811 -11.08 46.23 -10.96
CA PRO A 811 -10.22 45.08 -11.22
C PRO A 811 -8.92 45.37 -11.98
N GLU A 812 -8.97 46.18 -13.02
CA GLU A 812 -7.81 46.53 -13.85
C GLU A 812 -6.78 47.43 -13.15
N ASN A 813 -7.16 48.05 -12.03
CA ASN A 813 -6.32 48.95 -11.26
C ASN A 813 -5.60 48.26 -10.10
N THR A 814 -5.93 47.01 -9.77
CA THR A 814 -5.16 46.23 -8.79
C THR A 814 -3.71 46.10 -9.23
N VAL A 815 -2.79 45.91 -8.28
CA VAL A 815 -1.36 46.03 -8.52
C VAL A 815 -0.63 44.74 -8.19
N PHE A 816 0.37 44.43 -9.00
CA PHE A 816 1.41 43.46 -8.68
C PHE A 816 2.76 44.04 -9.09
N SER A 817 3.83 43.57 -8.45
CA SER A 817 5.20 43.93 -8.81
C SER A 817 5.94 42.70 -9.32
N ALA A 818 6.79 42.89 -10.32
CA ALA A 818 7.73 41.89 -10.79
C ALA A 818 9.16 42.38 -10.50
N VAL A 819 9.96 41.52 -9.90
CA VAL A 819 11.35 41.81 -9.56
C VAL A 819 12.23 40.82 -10.31
N SER A 820 12.86 41.29 -11.38
CA SER A 820 13.83 40.51 -12.15
C SER A 820 15.18 40.60 -11.48
N VAL A 821 15.78 39.44 -11.25
CA VAL A 821 17.02 39.26 -10.53
C VAL A 821 18.06 38.76 -11.54
N GLU A 822 19.15 39.51 -11.64
CA GLU A 822 20.35 39.15 -12.41
C GLU A 822 21.55 39.15 -11.45
N ASP A 823 22.76 38.81 -11.94
CA ASP A 823 23.96 38.67 -11.12
C ASP A 823 24.21 39.89 -10.21
N GLN A 824 24.16 41.10 -10.79
CA GLN A 824 24.44 42.36 -10.09
C GLN A 824 23.28 43.34 -10.05
N THR A 825 22.08 42.93 -10.49
CA THR A 825 20.93 43.85 -10.53
C THR A 825 19.62 43.23 -10.05
N LEU A 826 18.79 44.04 -9.37
CA LEU A 826 17.36 43.79 -9.18
C LEU A 826 16.57 44.85 -9.95
N LYS A 827 15.87 44.46 -11.01
CA LYS A 827 14.97 45.35 -11.74
C LYS A 827 13.56 45.18 -11.21
N VAL A 828 13.05 46.22 -10.55
CA VAL A 828 11.69 46.27 -10.03
C VAL A 828 10.79 46.96 -11.05
N THR A 829 9.68 46.31 -11.43
CA THR A 829 8.64 46.94 -12.24
C THR A 829 7.28 46.68 -11.64
N VAL A 830 6.50 47.75 -11.47
CA VAL A 830 5.20 47.72 -10.81
C VAL A 830 4.12 47.91 -11.85
N TYR A 831 3.16 46.99 -11.89
CA TYR A 831 2.11 46.93 -12.91
C TYR A 831 0.73 47.04 -12.26
N THR A 832 -0.20 47.69 -12.94
CA THR A 832 -1.61 47.36 -12.74
C THR A 832 -1.92 46.00 -13.37
N ALA A 833 -3.05 45.37 -13.02
CA ALA A 833 -3.51 44.13 -13.64
C ALA A 833 -3.78 44.26 -15.15
N ALA A 834 -4.00 45.49 -15.65
CA ALA A 834 -4.04 45.79 -17.08
C ALA A 834 -2.66 46.10 -17.70
N TYR A 835 -1.57 45.73 -17.02
CA TYR A 835 -0.17 45.92 -17.45
C TYR A 835 0.28 47.37 -17.65
N LYS A 836 -0.44 48.34 -17.06
CA LYS A 836 0.07 49.71 -17.00
C LYS A 836 1.24 49.77 -16.01
N VAL A 837 2.41 50.21 -16.49
CA VAL A 837 3.57 50.44 -15.61
C VAL A 837 3.30 51.66 -14.73
N ILE A 838 3.41 51.46 -13.41
CA ILE A 838 3.28 52.49 -12.38
C ILE A 838 4.64 53.09 -12.04
N ASP A 839 5.65 52.22 -11.88
CA ASP A 839 7.03 52.59 -11.55
C ASP A 839 7.98 51.51 -12.08
N SER A 840 9.22 51.90 -12.36
CA SER A 840 10.29 50.99 -12.75
C SER A 840 11.65 51.58 -12.37
N TYR A 841 12.47 50.78 -11.70
CA TYR A 841 13.81 51.17 -11.26
C TYR A 841 14.71 49.94 -11.12
N THR A 842 16.02 50.17 -11.17
CA THR A 842 17.05 49.14 -11.03
C THR A 842 17.81 49.36 -9.74
N ILE A 843 18.03 48.29 -8.98
CA ILE A 843 18.91 48.24 -7.83
C ILE A 843 20.20 47.56 -8.28
N THR A 844 21.33 48.16 -7.97
CA THR A 844 22.66 47.58 -8.18
C THR A 844 23.31 47.30 -6.84
N LYS A 845 24.13 46.25 -6.81
CA LYS A 845 24.91 45.88 -5.64
C LYS A 845 26.22 46.64 -5.59
#